data_AF-A0A1S8AUT9-F1
#
_entry.id   AF-A0A1S8AUT9-F1
#
_cell.length_a   1.000
_cell.length_b   1.000
_cell.length_c   1.000
_cell.angle_alpha   90.00
_cell.angle_beta   90.00
_cell.angle_gamma   90.00
#
_symmetry.space_group_name_H-M   'P 1'
#
loop_
_entity.id
_entity.type
_entity.pdbx_description
1 polymer ?
#
loop_
_entity_poly.entity_id
_entity_poly.type
_entity_poly.pdbx_seq_one_letter_code
_entity_poly.pdbx_strand_id
1 'polypeptide(L)'
;MSSSESDGVTLSVRAAEKGDAGRGVARIPERARRQLGVLSGDTVVIEGSATTVAKMWPADASVPETAIQIDGDTRANAGVHVGDTVAVRAKDKSTITDADRVTLVAPPGLSDRQQRAAEADASKRLRNRPVRAGEQIRIEGIDQQPFRVTDTDPNGDVRITDETTVRIVDADAGSGAVGSSDAGADTAARGGSDTSNGGAATVPSDDASDRGEPEPSSGVTYEDIGGLDEELEQVREMIELPLSEPELFRRLGVEPPSGVLLYGPPGTGKTLIARAVANEVDANFETISGPEIMSKYKGESEERLREVFETAEANAPTIIFFDEIDSIAGARDDEGDAENRIVGQLLTLMDGLDARGEVIVIGATNRVDTIDPALRRGGRFDREIQIGVPDEEGRREILEVHTRGMPLSDDVDVDAIARRTHGFVGADLDAVASEAAMAAIRDRPTDTDERRDWNRNPTVRKAHFDAALASVEPSAMREYVAESPTTDFDDVGGLEAAKQTLRESVEWPLTYDRLFEETNTDPPSGVLLHGPPGTGKTLLARALAGETDVNFVRVDGPEIVDRYVGESEKAIREVFERARQSAPSIVFFDEIDAITAARGEGHEVTERVVSQLLTELDGMRENPNLVVLAATNRKDQIDPALLRPGRLDTHVFVGEPDRAAREKILAVHTEGKPLADDVDVDALAAELEGYTGADLEALVRDASMRAIREVADEYGPETANEKADEVRIERRHLEAARDATDRP
;
A
#
# COMPACT_ATOMS: atom_id res chain seq x y z
N MET A 1 29.25 -0.54 51.25
CA MET A 1 28.95 -1.87 50.70
C MET A 1 29.13 -1.76 49.21
N SER A 2 30.09 -2.54 48.69
CA SER A 2 30.38 -2.87 47.29
C SER A 2 29.69 -2.04 46.20
N SER A 3 30.44 -1.13 45.58
CA SER A 3 30.23 -0.70 44.20
C SER A 3 30.35 -1.92 43.29
N SER A 4 29.23 -2.54 42.94
CA SER A 4 29.19 -3.50 41.84
C SER A 4 29.39 -2.71 40.55
N GLU A 5 30.55 -2.89 39.91
CA GLU A 5 30.66 -2.67 38.47
C GLU A 5 29.51 -3.44 37.83
N SER A 6 28.58 -2.73 37.19
CA SER A 6 27.42 -3.33 36.56
C SER A 6 27.90 -4.23 35.43
N ASP A 7 27.80 -5.55 35.61
CA ASP A 7 27.96 -6.52 34.53
C ASP A 7 27.03 -6.12 33.39
N GLY A 8 27.61 -5.66 32.28
CA GLY A 8 26.84 -5.32 31.08
C GLY A 8 26.17 -6.57 30.53
N VAL A 9 24.94 -6.42 30.02
CA VAL A 9 24.21 -7.51 29.38
C VAL A 9 24.41 -7.41 27.88
N THR A 10 24.80 -8.52 27.27
CA THR A 10 24.98 -8.63 25.83
C THR A 10 23.65 -8.99 25.17
N LEU A 11 23.18 -8.18 24.21
CA LEU A 11 21.91 -8.35 23.50
C LEU A 11 22.12 -8.22 21.99
N SER A 12 21.33 -8.94 21.20
CA SER A 12 21.29 -8.78 19.75
C SER A 12 20.36 -7.63 19.36
N VAL A 13 20.77 -6.78 18.42
CA VAL A 13 20.02 -5.61 17.97
C VAL A 13 18.87 -6.04 17.04
N ARG A 14 17.69 -5.45 17.25
CA ARG A 14 16.53 -5.53 16.37
C ARG A 14 16.00 -4.13 16.07
N ALA A 15 15.29 -4.00 14.95
CA ALA A 15 14.58 -2.76 14.61
C ALA A 15 13.54 -2.40 15.67
N ALA A 16 13.33 -1.10 15.88
CA ALA A 16 12.31 -0.59 16.79
C ALA A 16 10.90 -0.81 16.23
N GLU A 17 9.91 -0.76 17.12
CA GLU A 17 8.51 -0.60 16.70
C GLU A 17 8.36 0.73 15.93
N LYS A 18 7.47 0.72 14.92
CA LYS A 18 7.21 1.88 14.05
C LYS A 18 6.78 3.13 14.85
N GLY A 19 6.14 2.95 16.01
CA GLY A 19 5.76 4.06 16.90
C GLY A 19 6.90 4.64 17.76
N ASP A 20 8.05 3.97 17.86
CA ASP A 20 9.18 4.37 18.70
C ASP A 20 10.36 4.98 17.93
N ALA A 21 10.29 4.97 16.60
CA ALA A 21 11.26 5.61 15.73
C ALA A 21 11.45 7.10 16.09
N GLY A 22 12.70 7.55 16.14
CA GLY A 22 13.03 8.96 16.42
C GLY A 22 12.82 9.41 17.87
N ARG A 23 12.45 8.50 18.78
CA ARG A 23 12.24 8.83 20.21
C ARG A 23 13.46 8.52 21.09
N GLY A 24 14.47 7.83 20.57
CA GLY A 24 15.63 7.39 21.36
C GLY A 24 15.22 6.40 22.46
N VAL A 25 14.26 5.52 22.16
CA VAL A 25 13.75 4.49 23.05
C VAL A 25 14.44 3.16 22.75
N ALA A 26 14.87 2.48 23.82
CA ALA A 26 15.44 1.15 23.76
C ALA A 26 14.54 0.17 24.51
N ARG A 27 13.89 -0.76 23.80
CA ARG A 27 13.05 -1.78 24.44
C ARG A 27 13.87 -2.98 24.86
N ILE A 28 13.83 -3.27 26.16
CA ILE A 28 14.63 -4.32 26.79
C ILE A 28 13.71 -5.39 27.40
N PRO A 29 13.94 -6.68 27.10
CA PRO A 29 13.17 -7.79 27.68
C PRO A 29 13.28 -7.88 29.19
N GLU A 30 12.30 -8.54 29.82
CA GLU A 30 12.22 -8.57 31.27
C GLU A 30 13.43 -9.24 31.94
N ARG A 31 14.02 -10.27 31.32
CA ARG A 31 15.22 -10.93 31.84
C ARG A 31 16.42 -9.99 31.87
N ALA A 32 16.68 -9.30 30.76
CA ALA A 32 17.79 -8.36 30.64
C ALA A 32 17.59 -7.15 31.57
N ARG A 33 16.35 -6.65 31.68
CA ARG A 33 15.97 -5.60 32.64
C ARG A 33 16.30 -5.97 34.08
N ARG A 34 15.93 -7.19 34.52
CA ARG A 34 16.20 -7.66 35.88
C ARG A 34 17.69 -7.81 36.16
N GLN A 35 18.47 -8.20 35.15
CA GLN A 35 19.94 -8.29 35.26
C GLN A 35 20.60 -6.92 35.37
N LEU A 36 20.15 -5.95 34.56
CA LEU A 36 20.66 -4.58 34.57
C LEU A 36 20.16 -3.76 35.77
N GLY A 37 19.07 -4.17 36.42
CA GLY A 37 18.50 -3.47 37.58
C GLY A 37 17.83 -2.13 37.23
N VAL A 38 17.42 -1.94 35.98
CA VAL A 38 16.80 -0.70 35.47
C VAL A 38 15.27 -0.77 35.48
N LEU A 39 14.62 0.39 35.66
CA LEU A 39 13.16 0.56 35.60
C LEU A 39 12.74 1.22 34.28
N SER A 40 11.45 1.14 33.96
CA SER A 40 10.89 1.84 32.79
C SER A 40 11.15 3.34 32.89
N GLY A 41 11.74 3.90 31.84
CA GLY A 41 12.14 5.30 31.75
C GLY A 41 13.55 5.62 32.25
N ASP A 42 14.28 4.63 32.78
CA ASP A 42 15.69 4.81 33.13
C ASP A 42 16.56 4.85 31.86
N THR A 43 17.69 5.55 31.92
CA THR A 43 18.61 5.63 30.79
C THR A 43 19.62 4.49 30.83
N VAL A 44 19.84 3.89 29.66
CA VAL A 44 20.84 2.84 29.44
C VAL A 44 21.91 3.35 28.48
N VAL A 45 23.14 2.87 28.67
CA VAL A 45 24.25 3.06 27.74
C VAL A 45 24.30 1.85 26.83
N ILE A 46 24.33 2.09 25.53
CA ILE A 46 24.46 1.06 24.50
C ILE A 46 25.85 1.21 23.90
N GLU A 47 26.65 0.16 24.00
CA GLU A 47 28.03 0.12 23.52
C GLU A 47 28.12 -0.83 22.33
N GLY A 48 28.34 -0.22 21.15
CA GLY A 48 28.67 -0.88 19.89
C GLY A 48 30.09 -0.51 19.45
N SER A 49 30.24 -0.05 18.21
CA SER A 49 31.48 0.58 17.74
C SER A 49 31.65 1.99 18.34
N ALA A 50 30.54 2.67 18.57
CA ALA A 50 30.42 3.91 19.32
C ALA A 50 29.50 3.71 20.54
N THR A 51 29.48 4.70 21.44
CA THR A 51 28.71 4.63 22.69
C THR A 51 27.62 5.69 22.71
N THR A 52 26.37 5.25 22.83
CA THR A 52 25.16 6.09 22.79
C THR A 52 24.30 5.89 24.03
N VAL A 53 23.38 6.82 24.28
CA VAL A 53 22.42 6.74 25.39
C VAL A 53 20.99 6.65 24.88
N ALA A 54 20.19 5.78 25.49
CA ALA A 54 18.78 5.62 25.13
C ALA A 54 17.91 5.43 26.38
N LYS A 55 16.63 5.76 26.25
CA LYS A 55 15.64 5.59 27.31
C LYS A 55 15.09 4.17 27.29
N MET A 56 15.21 3.44 28.40
CA MET A 56 14.72 2.07 28.50
C MET A 56 13.20 2.02 28.61
N TRP A 57 12.60 1.16 27.79
CA TRP A 57 11.20 0.72 27.91
C TRP A 57 11.13 -0.81 27.95
N PRO A 58 10.07 -1.39 28.54
CA PRO A 58 9.87 -2.83 28.48
C PRO A 58 9.55 -3.27 27.05
N ALA A 59 10.18 -4.35 26.58
CA ALA A 59 9.81 -4.99 25.32
C ALA A 59 8.53 -5.84 25.47
N ASP A 60 7.79 -6.00 24.38
CA ASP A 60 6.64 -6.88 24.30
C ASP A 60 7.02 -8.37 24.33
N ALA A 61 6.06 -9.22 24.69
CA ALA A 61 6.28 -10.65 24.89
C ALA A 61 6.66 -11.41 23.59
N SER A 62 6.45 -10.80 22.42
CA SER A 62 6.85 -11.33 21.10
C SER A 62 8.36 -11.25 20.86
N VAL A 63 9.07 -10.37 21.59
CA VAL A 63 10.51 -10.12 21.38
C VAL A 63 11.33 -11.18 22.12
N PRO A 64 12.35 -11.79 21.48
CA PRO A 64 13.25 -12.72 22.15
C PRO A 64 13.93 -12.11 23.38
N GLU A 65 14.05 -12.89 24.46
CA GLU A 65 14.68 -12.47 25.72
C GLU A 65 16.17 -12.07 25.61
N THR A 66 16.79 -12.29 24.46
CA THR A 66 18.18 -11.95 24.15
C THR A 66 18.32 -10.78 23.19
N ALA A 67 17.21 -10.15 22.79
CA ALA A 67 17.22 -9.07 21.81
C ALA A 67 16.87 -7.71 22.44
N ILE A 68 17.43 -6.63 21.90
CA ILE A 68 17.08 -5.25 22.22
C ILE A 68 16.54 -4.59 20.96
N GLN A 69 15.42 -3.86 21.08
CA GLN A 69 14.89 -3.07 19.97
C GLN A 69 15.31 -1.62 20.13
N ILE A 70 15.95 -1.06 19.11
CA ILE A 70 16.42 0.33 19.07
C ILE A 70 16.12 0.93 17.70
N ASP A 71 15.83 2.24 17.67
CA ASP A 71 15.54 2.96 16.43
C ASP A 71 16.79 3.19 15.56
N GLY A 72 16.57 3.53 14.29
CA GLY A 72 17.66 3.78 13.32
C GLY A 72 18.63 4.87 13.77
N ASP A 73 18.14 5.95 14.39
CA ASP A 73 18.99 7.00 14.97
C ASP A 73 19.93 6.45 16.05
N THR A 74 19.40 5.65 16.99
CA THR A 74 20.20 5.05 18.08
C THR A 74 21.18 4.02 17.53
N ARG A 75 20.81 3.25 16.50
CA ARG A 75 21.69 2.33 15.79
C ARG A 75 22.85 3.06 15.12
N ALA A 76 22.56 4.10 14.34
CA ALA A 76 23.58 4.94 13.70
C ALA A 76 24.52 5.59 14.72
N ASN A 77 24.00 6.05 15.85
CA ASN A 77 24.80 6.63 16.94
C ASN A 77 25.69 5.61 17.66
N ALA A 78 25.24 4.36 17.79
CA ALA A 78 26.04 3.26 18.32
C ALA A 78 26.99 2.65 17.27
N GLY A 79 26.77 2.96 15.99
CA GLY A 79 27.45 2.35 14.84
C GLY A 79 27.28 0.84 14.84
N VAL A 80 26.02 0.38 14.89
CA VAL A 80 25.62 -1.03 14.88
C VAL A 80 24.45 -1.23 13.94
N HIS A 81 24.38 -2.42 13.33
CA HIS A 81 23.31 -2.81 12.42
C HIS A 81 22.30 -3.74 13.13
N VAL A 82 21.16 -4.01 12.49
CA VAL A 82 20.29 -5.09 12.94
C VAL A 82 21.06 -6.42 12.92
N GLY A 83 20.78 -7.32 13.87
CA GLY A 83 21.51 -8.58 14.01
C GLY A 83 22.84 -8.49 14.77
N ASP A 84 23.46 -7.31 14.85
CA ASP A 84 24.69 -7.11 15.62
C ASP A 84 24.49 -7.33 17.11
N THR A 85 25.59 -7.58 17.80
CA THR A 85 25.60 -7.80 19.25
C THR A 85 26.14 -6.57 19.99
N VAL A 86 25.34 -6.02 20.89
CA VAL A 86 25.68 -4.84 21.70
C VAL A 86 25.80 -5.16 23.18
N ALA A 87 26.68 -4.43 23.88
CA ALA A 87 26.76 -4.46 25.33
C ALA A 87 25.92 -3.32 25.90
N VAL A 88 24.93 -3.66 26.72
CA VAL A 88 24.03 -2.70 27.36
C VAL A 88 24.40 -2.58 28.83
N ARG A 89 24.52 -1.35 29.33
CA ARG A 89 24.81 -1.06 30.74
C ARG A 89 23.78 -0.11 31.33
N ALA A 90 23.45 -0.31 32.60
CA ALA A 90 22.68 0.65 33.36
C ALA A 90 23.52 1.90 33.61
N LYS A 91 22.98 3.09 33.33
CA LYS A 91 23.64 4.33 33.72
C LYS A 91 23.15 4.78 35.09
N ASP A 92 24.07 5.14 35.97
CA ASP A 92 23.71 5.66 37.29
C ASP A 92 22.92 6.97 37.16
N LYS A 93 21.71 7.00 37.74
CA LYS A 93 20.76 8.14 37.71
C LYS A 93 21.37 9.46 38.19
N SER A 94 22.45 9.43 38.96
CA SER A 94 23.16 10.60 39.48
C SER A 94 24.12 11.26 38.49
N THR A 95 24.31 10.68 37.29
CA THR A 95 25.25 11.16 36.27
C THR A 95 24.60 11.78 35.05
N ILE A 96 23.27 11.78 34.98
CA ILE A 96 22.50 12.45 33.93
C ILE A 96 21.89 13.70 34.55
N THR A 97 22.34 14.84 34.04
CA THR A 97 21.83 16.15 34.47
C THR A 97 20.81 16.64 33.46
N ASP A 98 19.84 17.41 33.92
CA ASP A 98 18.94 18.11 33.00
C ASP A 98 19.76 19.16 32.23
N ALA A 99 19.53 19.24 30.92
CA ALA A 99 20.28 20.14 30.05
C ALA A 99 19.81 21.58 30.24
N ASP A 100 20.74 22.50 30.47
CA ASP A 100 20.47 23.94 30.41
C ASP A 100 20.45 24.40 28.94
N ARG A 101 21.37 23.89 28.12
CA ARG A 101 21.46 24.20 26.69
C ARG A 101 21.94 23.01 25.86
N VAL A 102 21.36 22.84 24.68
CA VAL A 102 21.82 21.90 23.66
C VAL A 102 22.00 22.62 22.33
N THR A 103 23.16 22.43 21.68
CA THR A 103 23.46 23.01 20.37
C THR A 103 23.37 21.93 19.29
N LEU A 104 22.47 22.12 18.34
CA LEU A 104 22.24 21.24 17.20
C LEU A 104 22.74 21.90 15.93
N VAL A 105 23.38 21.13 15.05
CA VAL A 105 23.71 21.55 13.69
C VAL A 105 22.58 21.13 12.77
N ALA A 106 22.04 22.08 12.01
CA ALA A 106 21.02 21.80 11.00
C ALA A 106 21.64 21.10 9.78
N PRO A 107 20.88 20.18 9.14
CA PRO A 107 21.26 19.65 7.83
C PRO A 107 21.37 20.75 6.75
N PRO A 108 22.21 20.57 5.73
CA PRO A 108 22.38 21.52 4.65
C PRO A 108 21.07 21.72 3.86
N GLY A 109 20.64 22.97 3.69
CA GLY A 109 19.43 23.34 2.93
C GLY A 109 18.25 23.88 3.77
N LEU A 110 18.36 23.87 5.09
CA LEU A 110 17.32 24.35 6.01
C LEU A 110 17.32 25.89 6.12
N SER A 111 16.18 26.56 5.83
CA SER A 111 16.11 28.03 5.84
C SER A 111 16.09 28.63 7.26
N ASP A 112 16.59 29.86 7.44
CA ASP A 112 16.57 30.62 8.71
C ASP A 112 15.19 30.68 9.41
N ARG A 113 14.10 30.63 8.64
CA ARG A 113 12.73 30.63 9.19
C ARG A 113 12.36 29.26 9.76
N GLN A 114 12.73 28.19 9.06
CA GLN A 114 12.50 26.82 9.52
C GLN A 114 13.38 26.51 10.74
N GLN A 115 14.61 27.01 10.80
CA GLN A 115 15.48 26.88 11.98
C GLN A 115 14.86 27.52 13.22
N ARG A 116 14.31 28.73 13.14
CA ARG A 116 13.66 29.37 14.29
C ARG A 116 12.37 28.67 14.73
N ALA A 117 11.63 28.09 13.78
CA ALA A 117 10.47 27.26 14.10
C ALA A 117 10.92 25.96 14.77
N ALA A 118 11.99 25.35 14.26
CA ALA A 118 12.61 24.16 14.82
C ALA A 118 13.14 24.39 16.23
N GLU A 119 13.81 25.52 16.52
CA GLU A 119 14.26 25.88 17.87
C GLU A 119 13.08 25.97 18.86
N ALA A 120 11.94 26.53 18.43
CA ALA A 120 10.76 26.68 19.27
C ALA A 120 10.07 25.34 19.58
N ASP A 121 10.09 24.39 18.63
CA ASP A 121 9.41 23.11 18.75
C ASP A 121 10.32 21.96 19.23
N ALA A 122 11.64 22.08 19.07
CA ALA A 122 12.61 21.04 19.44
C ALA A 122 12.56 20.69 20.93
N SER A 123 12.42 21.69 21.81
CA SER A 123 12.32 21.45 23.27
C SER A 123 11.08 20.61 23.65
N LYS A 124 9.96 20.80 22.94
CA LYS A 124 8.72 20.04 23.16
C LYS A 124 8.82 18.63 22.58
N ARG A 125 9.36 18.49 21.36
CA ARG A 125 9.43 17.19 20.65
C ARG A 125 10.52 16.27 21.20
N LEU A 126 11.63 16.82 21.70
CA LEU A 126 12.75 16.06 22.29
C LEU A 126 12.65 15.92 23.82
N ARG A 127 11.49 16.23 24.41
CA ARG A 127 11.30 16.23 25.86
C ARG A 127 11.56 14.85 26.46
N ASN A 128 12.35 14.81 27.54
CA ASN A 128 12.82 13.60 28.22
C ASN A 128 13.71 12.66 27.38
N ARG A 129 14.21 13.11 26.22
CA ARG A 129 15.21 12.37 25.45
C ARG A 129 16.60 12.57 26.06
N PRO A 130 17.34 11.49 26.38
CA PRO A 130 18.76 11.60 26.71
C PRO A 130 19.55 11.86 25.43
N VAL A 131 20.52 12.77 25.50
CA VAL A 131 21.35 13.14 24.35
C VAL A 131 22.81 13.29 24.76
N ARG A 132 23.71 12.97 23.84
CA ARG A 132 25.16 13.13 23.98
C ARG A 132 25.73 13.97 22.85
N ALA A 133 26.77 14.74 23.15
CA ALA A 133 27.53 15.45 22.12
C ALA A 133 28.12 14.45 21.11
N GLY A 134 27.91 14.71 19.82
CA GLY A 134 28.31 13.86 18.69
C GLY A 134 27.17 13.04 18.08
N GLU A 135 26.04 12.87 18.78
CA GLU A 135 24.89 12.08 18.31
C GLU A 135 24.10 12.77 17.19
N GLN A 136 23.47 11.96 16.36
CA GLN A 136 22.49 12.33 15.35
C GLN A 136 21.07 12.13 15.90
N ILE A 137 20.21 13.10 15.63
CA ILE A 137 18.85 13.18 16.17
C ILE A 137 17.92 13.67 15.07
N ARG A 138 16.95 12.86 14.67
CA ARG A 138 15.84 13.32 13.82
C ARG A 138 14.81 14.08 14.68
N ILE A 139 14.39 15.26 14.22
CA ILE A 139 13.27 15.99 14.85
C ILE A 139 12.07 15.91 13.91
N GLU A 140 11.13 15.05 14.29
CA GLU A 140 9.93 14.78 13.49
C GLU A 140 9.13 16.05 13.21
N GLY A 141 8.53 16.13 12.01
CA GLY A 141 7.67 17.24 11.56
C GLY A 141 8.35 18.56 11.20
N ILE A 142 9.70 18.60 11.18
CA ILE A 142 10.48 19.72 10.64
C ILE A 142 11.20 19.28 9.36
N ASP A 143 12.01 18.23 9.45
CA ASP A 143 12.76 17.66 8.34
C ASP A 143 12.96 16.15 8.58
N GLN A 144 13.14 15.38 7.50
CA GLN A 144 13.46 13.96 7.57
C GLN A 144 14.96 13.72 7.80
N GLN A 145 15.80 14.73 7.57
CA GLN A 145 17.25 14.62 7.80
C GLN A 145 17.61 14.78 9.30
N PRO A 146 18.62 14.03 9.79
CA PRO A 146 19.04 14.11 11.19
C PRO A 146 19.83 15.40 11.48
N PHE A 147 19.61 15.96 12.67
CA PHE A 147 20.40 17.04 13.26
C PHE A 147 21.56 16.46 14.06
N ARG A 148 22.72 17.13 14.08
CA ARG A 148 23.88 16.66 14.85
C ARG A 148 24.07 17.46 16.14
N VAL A 149 24.14 16.80 17.28
CA VAL A 149 24.46 17.42 18.56
C VAL A 149 25.94 17.76 18.59
N THR A 150 26.30 19.03 18.72
CA THR A 150 27.71 19.45 18.82
C THR A 150 28.15 19.74 20.25
N ASP A 151 27.25 20.33 21.05
CA ASP A 151 27.58 20.81 22.40
C ASP A 151 26.38 20.62 23.33
N THR A 152 26.67 20.19 24.56
CA THR A 152 25.69 20.02 25.65
C THR A 152 26.16 20.74 26.91
N ASP A 153 25.26 21.47 27.57
CA ASP A 153 25.53 22.19 28.81
C ASP A 153 24.59 21.66 29.91
N PRO A 154 25.11 21.02 30.98
CA PRO A 154 26.52 20.71 31.27
C PRO A 154 27.11 19.62 30.36
N ASN A 155 28.44 19.65 30.17
CA ASN A 155 29.15 18.67 29.34
C ASN A 155 28.90 17.22 29.79
N GLY A 156 28.54 16.36 28.85
CA GLY A 156 28.26 14.95 29.07
C GLY A 156 26.87 14.55 28.58
N ASP A 157 26.38 13.41 29.06
CA ASP A 157 25.07 12.92 28.64
C ASP A 157 23.99 13.62 29.48
N VAL A 158 23.16 14.39 28.79
CA VAL A 158 22.15 15.27 29.40
C VAL A 158 20.76 14.88 28.96
N ARG A 159 19.75 15.26 29.75
CA ARG A 159 18.34 15.05 29.41
C ARG A 159 17.70 16.37 28.99
N ILE A 160 17.05 16.38 27.84
CA ILE A 160 16.30 17.55 27.37
C ILE A 160 14.99 17.66 28.18
N THR A 161 14.71 18.83 28.72
CA THR A 161 13.48 19.17 29.46
C THR A 161 12.80 20.39 28.84
N ASP A 162 11.62 20.80 29.34
CA ASP A 162 10.94 22.00 28.83
C ASP A 162 11.70 23.30 29.14
N GLU A 163 12.61 23.25 30.11
CA GLU A 163 13.43 24.40 30.52
C GLU A 163 14.74 24.50 29.71
N THR A 164 15.06 23.46 28.93
CA THR A 164 16.27 23.39 28.11
C THR A 164 16.18 24.35 26.91
N THR A 165 17.21 25.19 26.74
CA THR A 165 17.33 26.05 25.56
C THR A 165 18.01 25.28 24.42
N VAL A 166 17.26 24.95 23.36
CA VAL A 166 17.82 24.34 22.15
C VAL A 166 18.22 25.44 21.18
N ARG A 167 19.46 25.40 20.69
CA ARG A 167 19.98 26.34 19.69
C ARG A 167 20.38 25.58 18.43
N ILE A 168 19.95 26.07 17.27
CA ILE A 168 20.28 25.47 15.98
C ILE A 168 21.29 26.38 15.27
N VAL A 169 22.38 25.78 14.76
CA VAL A 169 23.43 26.47 14.01
C VAL A 169 23.61 25.82 12.64
N ASP A 170 23.99 26.61 11.65
CA ASP A 170 24.30 26.11 10.30
C ASP A 170 25.59 25.28 10.31
N ALA A 171 25.62 24.23 9.49
CA ALA A 171 26.80 23.40 9.25
C ALA A 171 28.02 24.24 8.77
N ASP A 172 27.77 25.30 7.99
CA ASP A 172 28.80 26.18 7.44
C ASP A 172 29.47 27.10 8.48
N ALA A 173 28.92 27.23 9.69
CA ALA A 173 29.49 28.05 10.74
C ALA A 173 30.54 27.31 11.60
N GLY A 174 30.71 26.00 11.42
CA GLY A 174 31.50 25.12 12.30
C GLY A 174 33.02 25.15 12.13
N SER A 175 33.57 25.76 11.07
CA SER A 175 35.02 25.81 10.81
C SER A 175 35.64 27.19 11.07
N GLY A 176 35.30 27.81 12.20
CA GLY A 176 35.75 29.17 12.54
C GLY A 176 36.29 29.31 13.97
N ALA A 177 37.55 28.95 14.15
CA ALA A 177 38.50 29.39 15.20
C ALA A 177 37.95 29.96 16.52
N VAL A 178 38.24 29.23 17.61
CA VAL A 178 38.39 29.79 18.96
C VAL A 178 39.45 30.89 18.94
N GLY A 179 39.03 32.14 19.08
CA GLY A 179 39.90 33.31 19.07
C GLY A 179 39.26 34.51 19.79
N SER A 180 39.69 34.70 21.04
CA SER A 180 39.56 35.87 21.93
C SER A 180 39.04 37.21 21.37
N SER A 181 37.97 37.69 22.02
CA SER A 181 37.76 39.04 22.57
C SER A 181 38.13 40.30 21.76
N ASP A 182 37.07 41.02 21.40
CA ASP A 182 36.79 42.42 21.77
C ASP A 182 37.22 43.57 20.83
N ALA A 183 36.33 44.57 20.83
CA ALA A 183 36.40 45.95 20.35
C ALA A 183 36.14 46.28 18.85
N GLY A 184 35.06 47.05 18.63
CA GLY A 184 35.18 48.33 17.92
C GLY A 184 34.33 48.55 16.67
N ALA A 185 33.17 49.19 16.87
CA ALA A 185 32.65 50.37 16.16
C ALA A 185 32.48 50.41 14.62
N ASP A 186 31.28 50.87 14.24
CA ASP A 186 30.93 51.79 13.13
C ASP A 186 31.51 51.53 11.74
N THR A 187 30.65 51.29 10.75
CA THR A 187 30.22 52.34 9.79
C THR A 187 29.24 51.79 8.75
N ALA A 188 28.28 52.64 8.40
CA ALA A 188 27.30 52.49 7.33
C ALA A 188 27.91 52.60 5.93
N ALA A 189 27.31 51.95 4.91
CA ALA A 189 26.90 52.59 3.66
C ALA A 189 26.32 51.60 2.61
N ARG A 190 25.07 51.86 2.23
CA ARG A 190 24.57 52.02 0.84
C ARG A 190 24.92 50.97 -0.23
N GLY A 191 23.90 50.18 -0.60
CA GLY A 191 23.17 50.29 -1.88
C GLY A 191 23.82 49.73 -3.15
N GLY A 192 23.01 49.04 -3.98
CA GLY A 192 23.30 48.88 -5.40
C GLY A 192 22.79 47.58 -6.00
N SER A 193 21.73 47.69 -6.80
CA SER A 193 21.08 46.67 -7.61
C SER A 193 21.83 46.30 -8.88
N ASP A 194 21.43 45.15 -9.46
CA ASP A 194 21.45 44.74 -10.86
C ASP A 194 22.80 44.68 -11.61
N THR A 195 23.18 43.50 -12.11
CA THR A 195 22.84 43.06 -13.48
C THR A 195 23.49 41.72 -13.85
N SER A 196 22.75 40.99 -14.67
CA SER A 196 23.10 39.80 -15.44
C SER A 196 24.35 39.92 -16.33
N ASN A 197 24.98 38.77 -16.57
CA ASN A 197 25.21 38.13 -17.88
C ASN A 197 26.66 37.75 -18.17
N GLY A 198 26.83 36.58 -18.80
CA GLY A 198 27.96 36.26 -19.67
C GLY A 198 28.87 35.14 -19.17
N GLY A 199 28.63 33.93 -19.69
CA GLY A 199 29.46 32.77 -19.46
C GLY A 199 30.87 32.85 -20.04
N ALA A 200 31.75 32.02 -19.50
CA ALA A 200 32.95 31.57 -20.15
C ALA A 200 33.19 30.11 -19.76
N ALA A 201 33.37 29.28 -20.78
CA ALA A 201 33.82 27.91 -20.65
C ALA A 201 35.20 27.87 -19.99
N THR A 202 35.35 27.03 -18.98
CA THR A 202 36.65 26.63 -18.45
C THR A 202 36.64 25.13 -18.24
N VAL A 203 37.55 24.48 -18.95
CA VAL A 203 37.94 23.07 -18.85
C VAL A 203 38.28 22.74 -17.39
N PRO A 204 37.84 21.61 -16.81
CA PRO A 204 38.45 21.12 -15.58
C PRO A 204 39.66 20.26 -15.94
N SER A 205 40.82 20.74 -15.53
CA SER A 205 42.05 19.95 -15.41
C SER A 205 41.95 19.01 -14.22
N ASP A 206 42.43 17.78 -14.41
CA ASP A 206 42.80 16.84 -13.36
C ASP A 206 43.57 17.56 -12.23
N ASP A 207 43.07 17.43 -11.00
CA ASP A 207 43.94 17.33 -9.83
C ASP A 207 43.24 16.48 -8.76
N ALA A 208 43.99 15.47 -8.33
CA ALA A 208 43.59 14.45 -7.39
C ALA A 208 43.61 14.95 -5.94
N SER A 209 42.89 14.21 -5.10
CA SER A 209 42.88 14.20 -3.63
C SER A 209 42.08 15.30 -2.93
N ASP A 210 40.77 15.09 -2.85
CA ASP A 210 40.06 15.28 -1.59
C ASP A 210 39.07 14.11 -1.43
N ARG A 211 39.41 13.16 -0.55
CA ARG A 211 38.47 12.10 -0.15
C ARG A 211 37.51 12.77 0.82
N GLY A 212 36.43 13.34 0.28
CA GLY A 212 35.29 13.76 1.09
C GLY A 212 34.84 12.59 1.96
N GLU A 213 34.66 12.87 3.24
CA GLU A 213 33.95 12.00 4.16
C GLU A 213 32.59 11.63 3.52
N PRO A 214 32.08 10.40 3.68
CA PRO A 214 30.80 10.03 3.08
C PRO A 214 29.71 10.97 3.62
N GLU A 215 29.08 11.70 2.71
CA GLU A 215 27.92 12.55 2.99
C GLU A 215 26.86 11.72 3.73
N PRO A 216 26.23 12.22 4.80
CA PRO A 216 25.20 11.48 5.51
C PRO A 216 24.01 11.27 4.58
N SER A 217 23.78 10.01 4.21
CA SER A 217 22.60 9.61 3.47
C SER A 217 21.35 10.02 4.25
N SER A 218 20.44 10.73 3.60
CA SER A 218 19.08 10.94 4.10
C SER A 218 18.32 9.62 4.00
N GLY A 219 18.71 8.64 4.83
CA GLY A 219 18.27 7.26 4.70
C GLY A 219 16.87 7.04 5.25
N VAL A 220 16.01 6.46 4.41
CA VAL A 220 14.80 5.73 4.84
C VAL A 220 15.28 4.51 5.62
N THR A 221 14.76 4.29 6.82
CA THR A 221 15.10 3.11 7.64
C THR A 221 13.96 2.09 7.62
N TYR A 222 14.17 0.89 8.18
CA TYR A 222 13.13 -0.12 8.26
C TYR A 222 11.88 0.34 9.02
N GLU A 223 12.04 1.25 9.98
CA GLU A 223 10.91 1.81 10.73
C GLU A 223 10.05 2.79 9.92
N ASP A 224 10.54 3.23 8.76
CA ASP A 224 9.82 4.11 7.84
C ASP A 224 9.04 3.31 6.77
N ILE A 225 9.02 1.98 6.87
CA ILE A 225 8.23 1.07 6.01
C ILE A 225 7.18 0.36 6.87
N GLY A 226 5.90 0.52 6.55
CA GLY A 226 4.79 -0.17 7.23
C GLY A 226 4.24 -1.36 6.44
N GLY A 227 3.73 -2.37 7.13
CA GLY A 227 2.91 -3.46 6.56
C GLY A 227 3.60 -4.50 5.68
N LEU A 228 4.93 -4.55 5.63
CA LEU A 228 5.71 -5.46 4.78
C LEU A 228 6.73 -6.27 5.59
N ASP A 229 6.40 -6.63 6.82
CA ASP A 229 7.37 -7.22 7.75
C ASP A 229 7.87 -8.61 7.29
N GLU A 230 7.00 -9.44 6.70
CA GLU A 230 7.36 -10.76 6.18
C GLU A 230 8.26 -10.67 4.93
N GLU A 231 7.90 -9.81 3.98
CA GLU A 231 8.69 -9.58 2.78
C GLU A 231 10.04 -8.96 3.12
N LEU A 232 10.07 -8.05 4.10
CA LEU A 232 11.28 -7.39 4.54
C LEU A 232 12.21 -8.36 5.29
N GLU A 233 11.68 -9.33 6.05
CA GLU A 233 12.48 -10.42 6.62
C GLU A 233 13.14 -11.28 5.52
N GLN A 234 12.39 -11.62 4.46
CA GLN A 234 12.95 -12.35 3.31
C GLN A 234 14.06 -11.57 2.60
N VAL A 235 13.86 -10.27 2.37
CA VAL A 235 14.88 -9.42 1.74
C VAL A 235 16.12 -9.29 2.65
N ARG A 236 15.94 -9.17 3.97
CA ARG A 236 17.05 -9.14 4.94
C ARG A 236 17.89 -10.41 4.87
N GLU A 237 17.29 -11.59 4.92
CA GLU A 237 18.03 -12.85 4.84
C GLU A 237 18.86 -12.97 3.55
N MET A 238 18.34 -12.42 2.44
CA MET A 238 18.98 -12.51 1.13
C MET A 238 20.06 -11.46 0.89
N ILE A 239 20.00 -10.30 1.55
CA ILE A 239 20.88 -9.16 1.28
C ILE A 239 21.80 -8.86 2.46
N GLU A 240 21.26 -8.83 3.68
CA GLU A 240 22.01 -8.49 4.89
C GLU A 240 22.97 -9.62 5.29
N LEU A 241 22.53 -10.88 5.20
CA LEU A 241 23.35 -12.02 5.61
C LEU A 241 24.62 -12.18 4.73
N PRO A 242 24.54 -12.09 3.38
CA PRO A 242 25.73 -12.18 2.54
C PRO A 242 26.73 -11.05 2.75
N LEU A 243 26.25 -9.83 3.01
CA LEU A 243 27.10 -8.64 3.19
C LEU A 243 27.71 -8.58 4.60
N SER A 244 26.94 -8.95 5.62
CA SER A 244 27.37 -8.87 7.02
C SER A 244 28.26 -10.05 7.43
N GLU A 245 27.97 -11.27 6.95
CA GLU A 245 28.73 -12.48 7.26
C GLU A 245 29.26 -13.27 6.04
N PRO A 246 30.11 -12.67 5.17
CA PRO A 246 30.62 -13.37 3.98
C PRO A 246 31.44 -14.64 4.29
N GLU A 247 32.01 -14.73 5.51
CA GLU A 247 32.74 -15.92 5.95
C GLU A 247 31.85 -17.14 6.16
N LEU A 248 30.59 -16.93 6.57
CA LEU A 248 29.65 -18.00 6.86
C LEU A 248 29.31 -18.76 5.57
N PHE A 249 29.01 -18.04 4.49
CA PHE A 249 28.77 -18.58 3.16
C PHE A 249 29.98 -19.34 2.62
N ARG A 250 31.18 -18.79 2.81
CA ARG A 250 32.44 -19.47 2.43
C ARG A 250 32.65 -20.80 3.17
N ARG A 251 32.29 -20.88 4.45
CA ARG A 251 32.43 -22.10 5.26
C ARG A 251 31.37 -23.14 4.94
N LEU A 252 30.15 -22.69 4.64
CA LEU A 252 29.03 -23.56 4.27
C LEU A 252 29.13 -24.04 2.80
N GLY A 253 29.92 -23.35 1.96
CA GLY A 253 30.05 -23.67 0.54
C GLY A 253 28.79 -23.37 -0.25
N VAL A 254 27.99 -22.40 0.21
CA VAL A 254 26.76 -21.94 -0.45
C VAL A 254 27.07 -20.63 -1.15
N GLU A 255 26.64 -20.51 -2.41
CA GLU A 255 26.75 -19.27 -3.16
C GLU A 255 25.65 -18.30 -2.70
N PRO A 256 25.99 -17.03 -2.42
CA PRO A 256 24.98 -16.02 -2.11
C PRO A 256 24.08 -15.80 -3.34
N PRO A 257 22.81 -15.38 -3.15
CA PRO A 257 21.93 -15.08 -4.26
C PRO A 257 22.47 -13.89 -5.07
N SER A 258 22.49 -14.02 -6.39
CA SER A 258 23.02 -12.96 -7.28
C SER A 258 22.01 -11.82 -7.49
N GLY A 259 20.72 -12.11 -7.35
CA GLY A 259 19.69 -11.11 -7.49
C GLY A 259 18.32 -11.49 -6.98
N VAL A 260 17.56 -10.45 -6.60
CA VAL A 260 16.20 -10.53 -6.05
C VAL A 260 15.25 -9.76 -6.95
N LEU A 261 14.13 -10.36 -7.34
CA LEU A 261 13.07 -9.73 -8.12
C LEU A 261 11.86 -9.44 -7.24
N LEU A 262 11.57 -8.17 -7.02
CA LEU A 262 10.39 -7.66 -6.32
C LEU A 262 9.27 -7.44 -7.34
N TYR A 263 8.10 -8.05 -7.14
CA TYR A 263 6.96 -7.87 -8.05
C TYR A 263 5.64 -7.62 -7.33
N GLY A 264 4.64 -7.07 -8.04
CA GLY A 264 3.29 -6.78 -7.51
C GLY A 264 2.77 -5.40 -7.92
N PRO A 265 1.62 -4.95 -7.40
CA PRO A 265 0.98 -3.70 -7.83
C PRO A 265 1.86 -2.45 -7.64
N PRO A 266 1.67 -1.41 -8.47
CA PRO A 266 2.38 -0.15 -8.29
C PRO A 266 1.95 0.54 -6.99
N GLY A 267 2.86 1.29 -6.37
CA GLY A 267 2.58 2.02 -5.12
C GLY A 267 2.60 1.17 -3.84
N THR A 268 3.08 -0.09 -3.94
CA THR A 268 3.27 -0.99 -2.79
C THR A 268 4.61 -0.77 -2.05
N GLY A 269 5.47 0.14 -2.51
CA GLY A 269 6.72 0.48 -1.82
C GLY A 269 7.95 -0.35 -2.21
N LYS A 270 7.96 -0.99 -3.39
CA LYS A 270 9.11 -1.77 -3.91
C LYS A 270 10.45 -1.01 -3.83
N THR A 271 10.45 0.24 -4.30
CA THR A 271 11.61 1.13 -4.29
C THR A 271 11.98 1.58 -2.86
N LEU A 272 11.01 1.69 -1.95
CA LEU A 272 11.27 2.03 -0.56
C LEU A 272 11.97 0.89 0.18
N ILE A 273 11.55 -0.37 -0.02
CA ILE A 273 12.23 -1.54 0.56
C ILE A 273 13.69 -1.59 0.13
N ALA A 274 13.96 -1.48 -1.17
CA ALA A 274 15.33 -1.54 -1.67
C ALA A 274 16.22 -0.43 -1.10
N ARG A 275 15.70 0.80 -0.98
CA ARG A 275 16.40 1.93 -0.35
C ARG A 275 16.66 1.69 1.13
N ALA A 276 15.67 1.20 1.87
CA ALA A 276 15.82 0.97 3.30
C ALA A 276 16.85 -0.11 3.62
N VAL A 277 16.85 -1.20 2.84
CA VAL A 277 17.84 -2.27 2.99
C VAL A 277 19.24 -1.73 2.72
N ALA A 278 19.44 -0.96 1.64
CA ALA A 278 20.74 -0.39 1.31
C ALA A 278 21.30 0.54 2.39
N ASN A 279 20.43 1.38 2.96
CA ASN A 279 20.83 2.26 4.07
C ASN A 279 21.17 1.48 5.34
N GLU A 280 20.47 0.36 5.61
CA GLU A 280 20.76 -0.43 6.80
C GLU A 280 22.10 -1.17 6.69
N VAL A 281 22.44 -1.72 5.52
CA VAL A 281 23.73 -2.43 5.33
C VAL A 281 24.91 -1.49 5.02
N ASP A 282 24.69 -0.17 5.03
CA ASP A 282 25.69 0.85 4.64
C ASP A 282 26.33 0.57 3.27
N ALA A 283 25.51 0.09 2.31
CA ALA A 283 25.96 -0.22 0.96
C ALA A 283 25.65 0.95 0.01
N ASN A 284 26.50 1.15 -1.00
CA ASN A 284 26.23 2.12 -2.05
C ASN A 284 24.96 1.74 -2.81
N PHE A 285 24.06 2.70 -3.04
CA PHE A 285 22.77 2.44 -3.70
C PHE A 285 22.71 3.10 -5.07
N GLU A 286 22.83 2.28 -6.12
CA GLU A 286 22.75 2.72 -7.51
C GLU A 286 21.34 2.43 -8.07
N THR A 287 20.61 3.47 -8.44
CA THR A 287 19.25 3.34 -9.02
C THR A 287 19.29 3.48 -10.52
N ILE A 288 18.66 2.55 -11.24
CA ILE A 288 18.49 2.60 -12.68
C ILE A 288 17.02 2.41 -13.01
N SER A 289 16.40 3.39 -13.68
CA SER A 289 15.03 3.25 -14.17
C SER A 289 15.06 2.66 -15.58
N GLY A 290 14.25 1.65 -15.88
CA GLY A 290 14.22 1.02 -17.20
C GLY A 290 14.04 2.01 -18.37
N PRO A 291 13.12 2.99 -18.31
CA PRO A 291 12.99 4.02 -19.34
C PRO A 291 14.23 4.92 -19.51
N GLU A 292 15.05 5.07 -18.47
CA GLU A 292 16.24 5.93 -18.50
C GLU A 292 17.39 5.33 -19.31
N ILE A 293 17.43 3.99 -19.39
CA ILE A 293 18.40 3.26 -20.20
C ILE A 293 18.02 3.32 -21.69
N MET A 294 16.74 3.48 -22.01
CA MET A 294 16.23 3.46 -23.38
C MET A 294 16.64 4.72 -24.14
N SER A 295 17.69 4.61 -24.95
CA SER A 295 18.20 5.68 -25.80
C SER A 295 17.79 5.47 -27.26
N LYS A 296 17.72 6.56 -28.03
CA LYS A 296 17.47 6.49 -29.48
C LYS A 296 18.70 6.05 -30.29
N TYR A 297 19.88 6.04 -29.67
CA TYR A 297 21.15 5.79 -30.34
C TYR A 297 21.61 4.35 -30.08
N LYS A 298 22.01 3.64 -31.15
CA LYS A 298 22.43 2.24 -31.05
C LYS A 298 23.71 2.13 -30.22
N GLY A 299 23.67 1.30 -29.16
CA GLY A 299 24.84 0.92 -28.35
C GLY A 299 25.07 1.77 -27.09
N GLU A 300 24.49 2.97 -27.01
CA GLU A 300 24.62 3.86 -25.83
C GLU A 300 23.96 3.22 -24.59
N SER A 301 22.82 2.56 -24.77
CA SER A 301 22.12 1.82 -23.73
C SER A 301 22.92 0.64 -23.16
N GLU A 302 23.72 -0.03 -24.01
CA GLU A 302 24.57 -1.18 -23.61
C GLU A 302 25.85 -0.71 -22.89
N GLU A 303 26.44 0.40 -23.35
CA GLU A 303 27.60 1.03 -22.73
C GLU A 303 27.25 1.58 -21.34
N ARG A 304 26.12 2.28 -21.22
CA ARG A 304 25.62 2.79 -19.94
C ARG A 304 25.38 1.67 -18.91
N LEU A 305 24.78 0.55 -19.33
CA LEU A 305 24.63 -0.62 -18.46
C LEU A 305 25.98 -1.15 -17.98
N ARG A 306 26.98 -1.23 -18.87
CA ARG A 306 28.32 -1.70 -18.50
C ARG A 306 29.00 -0.76 -17.50
N GLU A 307 28.93 0.56 -17.73
CA GLU A 307 29.50 1.57 -16.84
C GLU A 307 28.90 1.49 -15.42
N VAL A 308 27.60 1.24 -15.29
CA VAL A 308 26.96 1.13 -13.96
C VAL A 308 27.46 -0.10 -13.21
N PHE A 309 27.57 -1.26 -13.87
CA PHE A 309 28.12 -2.46 -13.23
C PHE A 309 29.60 -2.31 -12.87
N GLU A 310 30.41 -1.70 -13.74
CA GLU A 310 31.84 -1.43 -13.44
C GLU A 310 32.00 -0.46 -12.26
N THR A 311 31.14 0.56 -12.18
CA THR A 311 31.11 1.52 -11.05
C THR A 311 30.68 0.83 -9.76
N ALA A 312 29.67 -0.03 -9.83
CA ALA A 312 29.17 -0.79 -8.68
C ALA A 312 30.22 -1.77 -8.13
N GLU A 313 30.96 -2.46 -9.01
CA GLU A 313 32.08 -3.33 -8.63
C GLU A 313 33.23 -2.54 -7.98
N ALA A 314 33.54 -1.34 -8.50
CA ALA A 314 34.60 -0.49 -7.95
C ALA A 314 34.26 0.06 -6.55
N ASN A 315 32.97 0.28 -6.28
CA ASN A 315 32.46 0.86 -5.03
C ASN A 315 31.85 -0.18 -4.08
N ALA A 316 32.11 -1.48 -4.27
CA ALA A 316 31.54 -2.54 -3.44
C ALA A 316 31.83 -2.31 -1.92
N PRO A 317 30.86 -2.57 -1.02
CA PRO A 317 29.55 -3.19 -1.24
C PRO A 317 28.53 -2.24 -1.90
N THR A 318 27.84 -2.72 -2.95
CA THR A 318 26.88 -1.92 -3.74
C THR A 318 25.61 -2.71 -4.05
N ILE A 319 24.45 -2.06 -3.93
CA ILE A 319 23.16 -2.59 -4.38
C ILE A 319 22.74 -1.85 -5.65
N ILE A 320 22.56 -2.61 -6.75
CA ILE A 320 22.03 -2.09 -8.01
C ILE A 320 20.52 -2.33 -8.03
N PHE A 321 19.73 -1.26 -8.04
CA PHE A 321 18.28 -1.32 -8.10
C PHE A 321 17.76 -0.96 -9.50
N PHE A 322 17.13 -1.92 -10.17
CA PHE A 322 16.42 -1.73 -11.43
C PHE A 322 14.93 -1.48 -11.15
N ASP A 323 14.46 -0.27 -11.41
CA ASP A 323 13.01 0.03 -11.37
C ASP A 323 12.39 -0.15 -12.75
N GLU A 324 11.13 -0.61 -12.79
CA GLU A 324 10.39 -0.92 -14.02
C GLU A 324 11.20 -1.77 -15.01
N ILE A 325 11.80 -2.85 -14.51
CA ILE A 325 12.66 -3.73 -15.33
C ILE A 325 11.90 -4.34 -16.51
N ASP A 326 10.58 -4.49 -16.42
CA ASP A 326 9.70 -4.96 -17.49
C ASP A 326 9.74 -4.08 -18.75
N SER A 327 10.14 -2.81 -18.64
CA SER A 327 10.31 -1.91 -19.79
C SER A 327 11.54 -2.22 -20.65
N ILE A 328 12.57 -2.86 -20.07
CA ILE A 328 13.81 -3.23 -20.76
C ILE A 328 13.99 -4.74 -20.92
N ALA A 329 13.24 -5.52 -20.12
CA ALA A 329 13.38 -6.97 -19.99
C ALA A 329 12.16 -7.75 -20.48
N GLY A 330 11.40 -7.17 -21.42
CA GLY A 330 10.25 -7.84 -22.04
C GLY A 330 10.60 -9.19 -22.67
N ALA A 331 9.62 -10.09 -22.73
CA ALA A 331 9.70 -11.33 -23.47
C ALA A 331 10.03 -11.03 -24.94
N ARG A 332 10.88 -11.87 -25.54
CA ARG A 332 11.44 -11.61 -26.87
C ARG A 332 10.34 -11.63 -27.93
N ASP A 333 9.84 -10.47 -28.28
CA ASP A 333 8.97 -10.28 -29.43
C ASP A 333 9.80 -10.05 -30.70
N ASP A 334 9.29 -10.54 -31.83
CA ASP A 334 9.96 -10.46 -33.13
C ASP A 334 10.14 -9.00 -33.64
N GLU A 335 9.51 -8.00 -32.99
CA GLU A 335 9.57 -6.57 -33.36
C GLU A 335 10.59 -5.74 -32.53
N GLY A 336 11.11 -6.28 -31.42
CA GLY A 336 11.92 -5.55 -30.42
C GLY A 336 13.44 -5.74 -30.50
N ASP A 337 14.08 -5.52 -31.65
CA ASP A 337 15.54 -5.75 -31.85
C ASP A 337 16.43 -5.01 -30.83
N ALA A 338 16.03 -3.82 -30.36
CA ALA A 338 16.82 -3.04 -29.41
C ALA A 338 16.74 -3.56 -27.98
N GLU A 339 15.54 -3.88 -27.52
CA GLU A 339 15.27 -4.45 -26.19
C GLU A 339 15.94 -5.82 -26.05
N ASN A 340 15.80 -6.69 -27.06
CA ASN A 340 16.44 -8.00 -27.08
C ASN A 340 17.97 -7.96 -26.89
N ARG A 341 18.64 -6.89 -27.37
CA ARG A 341 20.08 -6.71 -27.15
C ARG A 341 20.40 -6.25 -25.73
N ILE A 342 19.60 -5.33 -25.19
CA ILE A 342 19.73 -4.86 -23.79
C ILE A 342 19.56 -6.03 -22.83
N VAL A 343 18.54 -6.88 -23.05
CA VAL A 343 18.34 -8.12 -22.28
C VAL A 343 19.56 -9.03 -22.40
N GLY A 344 20.06 -9.27 -23.61
CA GLY A 344 21.27 -10.09 -23.81
C GLY A 344 22.51 -9.57 -23.07
N GLN A 345 22.69 -8.25 -23.04
CA GLN A 345 23.78 -7.61 -22.30
C GLN A 345 23.58 -7.73 -20.78
N LEU A 346 22.36 -7.51 -20.27
CA LEU A 346 22.05 -7.67 -18.85
C LEU A 346 22.29 -9.11 -18.38
N LEU A 347 21.88 -10.11 -19.16
CA LEU A 347 22.16 -11.52 -18.89
C LEU A 347 23.66 -11.80 -18.77
N THR A 348 24.46 -11.20 -19.65
CA THR A 348 25.92 -11.38 -19.66
C THR A 348 26.57 -10.71 -18.45
N LEU A 349 26.07 -9.55 -18.03
CA LEU A 349 26.56 -8.85 -16.83
C LEU A 349 26.21 -9.63 -15.57
N MET A 350 24.99 -10.13 -15.44
CA MET A 350 24.57 -10.94 -14.30
C MET A 350 25.31 -12.27 -14.19
N ASP A 351 25.51 -12.98 -15.31
CA ASP A 351 26.32 -14.21 -15.33
C ASP A 351 27.81 -13.94 -15.07
N GLY A 352 28.25 -12.71 -15.34
CA GLY A 352 29.62 -12.23 -15.15
C GLY A 352 29.94 -11.71 -13.75
N LEU A 353 28.92 -11.53 -12.90
CA LEU A 353 29.11 -11.18 -11.49
C LEU A 353 29.84 -12.33 -10.79
N ASP A 354 31.06 -12.07 -10.36
CA ASP A 354 31.80 -13.02 -9.54
C ASP A 354 31.01 -13.26 -8.24
N ALA A 355 30.81 -14.51 -7.83
CA ALA A 355 30.24 -14.89 -6.51
C ALA A 355 31.06 -14.39 -5.29
N ARG A 356 32.09 -13.58 -5.54
CA ARG A 356 32.97 -12.92 -4.57
C ARG A 356 32.72 -11.41 -4.50
N GLY A 357 32.00 -10.84 -5.45
CA GLY A 357 31.63 -9.43 -5.44
C GLY A 357 30.54 -9.20 -4.38
N GLU A 358 30.69 -8.15 -3.59
CA GLU A 358 29.67 -7.67 -2.65
C GLU A 358 28.62 -6.81 -3.40
N VAL A 359 28.28 -7.22 -4.63
CA VAL A 359 27.34 -6.52 -5.51
C VAL A 359 26.08 -7.37 -5.65
N ILE A 360 24.95 -6.80 -5.26
CA ILE A 360 23.65 -7.48 -5.30
C ILE A 360 22.72 -6.71 -6.24
N VAL A 361 22.00 -7.43 -7.10
CA VAL A 361 21.05 -6.84 -8.06
C VAL A 361 19.61 -7.02 -7.56
N ILE A 362 18.88 -5.93 -7.40
CA ILE A 362 17.44 -5.95 -7.09
C ILE A 362 16.68 -5.44 -8.31
N GLY A 363 15.71 -6.20 -8.81
CA GLY A 363 14.78 -5.76 -9.85
C GLY A 363 13.40 -5.51 -9.28
N ALA A 364 12.72 -4.45 -9.69
CA ALA A 364 11.32 -4.19 -9.40
C ALA A 364 10.49 -4.22 -10.69
N THR A 365 9.36 -4.93 -10.64
CA THR A 365 8.41 -5.00 -11.77
C THR A 365 6.96 -4.96 -11.27
N ASN A 366 6.07 -4.41 -12.08
CA ASN A 366 4.63 -4.56 -11.85
C ASN A 366 4.09 -5.84 -12.50
N ARG A 367 4.82 -6.42 -13.45
CA ARG A 367 4.41 -7.53 -14.30
C ARG A 367 5.54 -8.55 -14.40
N VAL A 368 5.45 -9.63 -13.62
CA VAL A 368 6.46 -10.70 -13.65
C VAL A 368 6.32 -11.61 -14.87
N ASP A 369 5.14 -11.64 -15.48
CA ASP A 369 4.81 -12.43 -16.67
C ASP A 369 5.41 -11.87 -17.96
N THR A 370 5.68 -10.56 -18.01
CA THR A 370 6.28 -9.90 -19.18
C THR A 370 7.79 -10.06 -19.23
N ILE A 371 8.45 -10.44 -18.13
CA ILE A 371 9.91 -10.55 -18.06
C ILE A 371 10.40 -11.81 -18.79
N ASP A 372 11.52 -11.69 -19.54
CA ASP A 372 12.19 -12.82 -20.20
C ASP A 372 12.45 -13.95 -19.17
N PRO A 373 11.93 -15.17 -19.39
CA PRO A 373 12.12 -16.31 -18.48
C PRO A 373 13.57 -16.69 -18.23
N ALA A 374 14.52 -16.23 -19.06
CA ALA A 374 15.94 -16.42 -18.85
C ALA A 374 16.49 -15.60 -17.68
N LEU A 375 15.92 -14.43 -17.38
CA LEU A 375 16.32 -13.61 -16.23
C LEU A 375 15.91 -14.25 -14.89
N ARG A 376 14.81 -15.02 -14.90
CA ARG A 376 14.21 -15.70 -13.75
C ARG A 376 14.85 -17.06 -13.41
N ARG A 377 15.97 -17.41 -14.04
CA ARG A 377 16.65 -18.69 -13.82
C ARG A 377 17.75 -18.54 -12.78
N GLY A 378 18.05 -19.66 -12.11
CA GLY A 378 19.11 -19.73 -11.10
C GLY A 378 20.47 -19.23 -11.63
N GLY A 379 21.17 -18.45 -10.81
CA GLY A 379 22.37 -17.68 -11.12
C GLY A 379 22.12 -16.20 -11.46
N ARG A 380 20.85 -15.76 -11.52
CA ARG A 380 20.44 -14.40 -11.92
C ARG A 380 19.44 -13.82 -10.91
N PHE A 381 18.16 -13.68 -11.27
CA PHE A 381 17.10 -13.46 -10.27
C PHE A 381 16.72 -14.81 -9.68
N ASP A 382 17.46 -15.21 -8.64
CA ASP A 382 17.28 -16.49 -7.94
C ASP A 382 16.00 -16.53 -7.11
N ARG A 383 15.51 -15.35 -6.73
CA ARG A 383 14.42 -15.17 -5.78
C ARG A 383 13.42 -14.17 -6.31
N GLU A 384 12.15 -14.54 -6.22
CA GLU A 384 11.02 -13.71 -6.57
C GLU A 384 10.23 -13.45 -5.29
N ILE A 385 10.10 -12.19 -4.89
CA ILE A 385 9.35 -11.77 -3.71
C ILE A 385 8.14 -11.00 -4.20
N GLN A 386 6.96 -11.53 -3.88
CA GLN A 386 5.71 -10.85 -4.14
C GLN A 386 5.47 -9.81 -3.07
N ILE A 387 5.21 -8.57 -3.47
CA ILE A 387 4.78 -7.50 -2.57
C ILE A 387 3.31 -7.23 -2.91
N GLY A 388 2.44 -7.74 -2.04
CA GLY A 388 0.99 -7.67 -2.18
C GLY A 388 0.39 -6.34 -1.75
N VAL A 389 -0.95 -6.29 -1.76
CA VAL A 389 -1.70 -5.21 -1.12
C VAL A 389 -1.68 -5.45 0.40
N PRO A 390 -1.42 -4.44 1.23
CA PRO A 390 -1.34 -4.62 2.67
C PRO A 390 -2.68 -5.02 3.29
N ASP A 391 -2.62 -5.86 4.32
CA ASP A 391 -3.74 -6.26 5.16
C ASP A 391 -4.16 -5.13 6.12
N GLU A 392 -5.19 -5.35 6.96
CA GLU A 392 -5.66 -4.31 7.88
C GLU A 392 -4.56 -3.85 8.85
N GLU A 393 -3.77 -4.78 9.38
CA GLU A 393 -2.67 -4.47 10.29
C GLU A 393 -1.56 -3.69 9.58
N GLY A 394 -1.15 -4.11 8.39
CA GLY A 394 -0.17 -3.41 7.59
C GLY A 394 -0.65 -2.03 7.15
N ARG A 395 -1.93 -1.85 6.84
CA ARG A 395 -2.50 -0.52 6.55
C ARG A 395 -2.48 0.40 7.77
N ARG A 396 -2.78 -0.13 8.96
CA ARG A 396 -2.66 0.62 10.23
C ARG A 396 -1.22 1.10 10.41
N GLU A 397 -0.24 0.23 10.22
CA GLU A 397 1.18 0.57 10.35
C GLU A 397 1.65 1.59 9.31
N ILE A 398 1.22 1.45 8.05
CA ILE A 398 1.50 2.43 7.00
C ILE A 398 0.92 3.80 7.40
N LEU A 399 -0.33 3.83 7.86
CA LEU A 399 -0.95 5.06 8.36
C LEU A 399 -0.19 5.64 9.56
N GLU A 400 0.30 4.81 10.49
CA GLU A 400 1.14 5.26 11.61
C GLU A 400 2.43 5.92 11.14
N VAL A 401 3.08 5.37 10.12
CA VAL A 401 4.29 5.97 9.51
C VAL A 401 3.97 7.32 8.89
N HIS A 402 2.96 7.41 8.03
CA HIS A 402 2.61 8.66 7.34
C HIS A 402 2.02 9.72 8.29
N THR A 403 1.35 9.30 9.36
CA THR A 403 0.77 10.21 10.36
C THR A 403 1.72 10.56 11.51
N ARG A 404 2.89 9.92 11.62
CA ARG A 404 3.90 10.16 12.68
C ARG A 404 4.26 11.64 12.83
N GLY A 405 4.46 12.32 11.70
CA GLY A 405 4.80 13.76 11.66
C GLY A 405 3.60 14.71 11.75
N MET A 406 2.37 14.18 11.72
CA MET A 406 1.14 14.96 11.63
C MET A 406 0.56 15.26 13.03
N PRO A 407 0.19 16.52 13.32
CA PRO A 407 -0.49 16.85 14.57
C PRO A 407 -1.95 16.39 14.50
N LEU A 408 -2.20 15.14 14.89
CA LEU A 408 -3.53 14.55 14.99
C LEU A 408 -4.26 15.05 16.24
N SER A 409 -5.58 15.22 16.11
CA SER A 409 -6.49 15.47 17.24
C SER A 409 -6.96 14.13 17.84
N ASP A 410 -7.39 14.15 19.11
CA ASP A 410 -7.80 12.95 19.87
C ASP A 410 -9.03 12.22 19.26
N ASP A 411 -9.71 12.84 18.30
CA ASP A 411 -10.85 12.27 17.57
C ASP A 411 -10.45 11.38 16.38
N VAL A 412 -9.16 11.35 16.01
CA VAL A 412 -8.64 10.52 14.93
C VAL A 412 -8.26 9.14 15.47
N ASP A 413 -8.95 8.12 14.96
CA ASP A 413 -8.67 6.72 15.23
C ASP A 413 -8.08 6.08 13.97
N VAL A 414 -6.79 5.75 14.02
CA VAL A 414 -6.05 5.16 12.90
C VAL A 414 -6.56 3.75 12.58
N ASP A 415 -6.95 2.97 13.60
CA ASP A 415 -7.52 1.63 13.42
C ASP A 415 -8.85 1.71 12.65
N ALA A 416 -9.68 2.71 12.97
CA ALA A 416 -10.94 2.93 12.26
C ALA A 416 -10.76 3.35 10.80
N ILE A 417 -9.67 4.05 10.48
CA ILE A 417 -9.34 4.41 9.10
C ILE A 417 -8.84 3.17 8.35
N ALA A 418 -7.96 2.37 8.95
CA ALA A 418 -7.41 1.15 8.34
C ALA A 418 -8.48 0.12 7.95
N ARG A 419 -9.54 -0.01 8.75
CA ARG A 419 -10.74 -0.84 8.44
C ARG A 419 -11.51 -0.37 7.21
N ARG A 420 -11.52 0.94 6.93
CA ARG A 420 -12.30 1.55 5.84
C ARG A 420 -11.52 1.69 4.54
N THR A 421 -10.21 1.46 4.56
CA THR A 421 -9.32 1.60 3.40
C THR A 421 -8.98 0.24 2.78
N HIS A 422 -9.97 -0.62 2.57
CA HIS A 422 -9.74 -1.92 1.95
C HIS A 422 -9.22 -1.76 0.51
N GLY A 423 -8.19 -2.55 0.15
CA GLY A 423 -7.58 -2.47 -1.18
C GLY A 423 -6.69 -1.25 -1.44
N PHE A 424 -6.48 -0.37 -0.45
CA PHE A 424 -5.55 0.76 -0.58
C PHE A 424 -4.10 0.26 -0.50
N VAL A 425 -3.24 0.74 -1.40
CA VAL A 425 -1.79 0.51 -1.32
C VAL A 425 -1.10 1.61 -0.52
N GLY A 426 0.18 1.44 -0.18
CA GLY A 426 0.94 2.43 0.60
C GLY A 426 0.89 3.84 0.01
N ALA A 427 1.00 3.97 -1.32
CA ALA A 427 0.86 5.25 -2.00
C ALA A 427 -0.55 5.87 -1.88
N ASP A 428 -1.60 5.06 -1.82
CA ASP A 428 -2.97 5.58 -1.63
C ASP A 428 -3.17 6.06 -0.20
N LEU A 429 -2.61 5.35 0.79
CA LEU A 429 -2.67 5.76 2.20
C LEU A 429 -1.86 7.03 2.46
N ASP A 430 -0.70 7.19 1.79
CA ASP A 430 0.06 8.45 1.79
C ASP A 430 -0.76 9.59 1.17
N ALA A 431 -1.48 9.32 0.07
CA ALA A 431 -2.37 10.28 -0.55
C ALA A 431 -3.54 10.66 0.39
N VAL A 432 -4.13 9.70 1.12
CA VAL A 432 -5.17 9.98 2.13
C VAL A 432 -4.62 10.86 3.26
N ALA A 433 -3.43 10.55 3.79
CA ALA A 433 -2.81 11.36 4.83
C ALA A 433 -2.48 12.78 4.34
N SER A 434 -1.91 12.90 3.15
CA SER A 434 -1.58 14.17 2.50
C SER A 434 -2.82 15.01 2.20
N GLU A 435 -3.88 14.40 1.68
CA GLU A 435 -5.13 15.10 1.38
C GLU A 435 -5.87 15.49 2.67
N ALA A 436 -5.80 14.68 3.74
CA ALA A 436 -6.33 15.06 5.05
C ALA A 436 -5.58 16.28 5.63
N ALA A 437 -4.25 16.32 5.49
CA ALA A 437 -3.46 17.49 5.86
C ALA A 437 -3.84 18.72 5.02
N MET A 438 -4.05 18.54 3.72
CA MET A 438 -4.46 19.63 2.84
C MET A 438 -5.89 20.11 3.12
N ALA A 439 -6.81 19.21 3.47
CA ALA A 439 -8.15 19.54 3.92
C ALA A 439 -8.11 20.37 5.20
N ALA A 440 -7.24 20.03 6.16
CA ALA A 440 -7.02 20.85 7.36
C ALA A 440 -6.50 22.26 7.02
N ILE A 441 -5.60 22.37 6.03
CA ILE A 441 -5.10 23.67 5.54
C ILE A 441 -6.20 24.47 4.83
N ARG A 442 -7.12 23.82 4.11
CA ARG A 442 -8.26 24.47 3.44
C ARG A 442 -9.30 24.95 4.45
N ASP A 443 -9.54 24.17 5.52
CA ASP A 443 -10.44 24.47 6.63
C ASP A 443 -9.84 25.44 7.67
N ARG A 444 -8.64 25.97 7.40
CA ARG A 444 -8.00 26.93 8.30
C ARG A 444 -8.89 28.16 8.56
N PRO A 445 -8.89 28.72 9.77
CA PRO A 445 -9.66 29.93 10.09
C PRO A 445 -9.34 31.08 9.13
N THR A 446 -10.38 31.82 8.74
CA THR A 446 -10.24 33.02 7.88
C THR A 446 -9.93 34.27 8.68
N ASP A 447 -10.27 34.29 9.97
CA ASP A 447 -9.92 35.37 10.89
C ASP A 447 -8.40 35.47 11.10
N THR A 448 -7.87 36.70 11.17
CA THR A 448 -6.41 36.93 11.17
C THR A 448 -5.74 36.48 12.47
N ASP A 449 -6.40 36.67 13.61
CA ASP A 449 -5.83 36.31 14.91
C ASP A 449 -5.90 34.79 15.11
N GLU A 450 -7.06 34.18 14.84
CA GLU A 450 -7.25 32.73 14.91
C GLU A 450 -6.36 31.97 13.92
N ARG A 451 -6.17 32.50 12.71
CA ARG A 451 -5.27 31.90 11.70
C ARG A 451 -3.81 31.91 12.16
N ARG A 452 -3.38 32.97 12.86
CA ARG A 452 -2.01 33.07 13.33
C ARG A 452 -1.73 32.06 14.43
N ASP A 453 -2.70 31.80 15.29
CA ASP A 453 -2.62 30.78 16.33
C ASP A 453 -2.72 29.38 15.76
N TRP A 454 -3.60 29.13 14.78
CA TRP A 454 -3.67 27.84 14.09
C TRP A 454 -2.37 27.52 13.32
N ASN A 455 -1.78 28.50 12.63
CA ASN A 455 -0.50 28.28 11.92
C ASN A 455 0.67 27.92 12.84
N ARG A 456 0.59 28.22 14.14
CA ARG A 456 1.60 27.81 15.13
C ARG A 456 1.41 26.37 15.59
N ASN A 457 0.18 25.88 15.58
CA ASN A 457 -0.15 24.54 16.01
C ASN A 457 -1.31 23.99 15.16
N PRO A 458 -1.03 23.62 13.89
CA PRO A 458 -2.06 23.05 13.02
C PRO A 458 -2.57 21.75 13.64
N THR A 459 -3.80 21.38 13.34
CA THR A 459 -4.39 20.14 13.87
C THR A 459 -5.28 19.50 12.82
N VAL A 460 -5.07 18.21 12.59
CA VAL A 460 -5.86 17.39 11.66
C VAL A 460 -6.92 16.63 12.46
N ARG A 461 -8.17 16.75 12.04
CA ARG A 461 -9.35 16.14 12.70
C ARG A 461 -9.90 14.99 11.89
N LYS A 462 -10.78 14.19 12.50
CA LYS A 462 -11.46 13.08 11.81
C LYS A 462 -12.21 13.53 10.55
N ALA A 463 -12.87 14.69 10.60
CA ALA A 463 -13.59 15.25 9.45
C ALA A 463 -12.70 15.49 8.22
N HIS A 464 -11.41 15.76 8.42
CA HIS A 464 -10.45 15.95 7.32
C HIS A 464 -10.08 14.60 6.68
N PHE A 465 -9.94 13.54 7.46
CA PHE A 465 -9.78 12.17 6.95
C PHE A 465 -11.03 11.66 6.24
N ASP A 466 -12.23 11.94 6.77
CA ASP A 466 -13.48 11.57 6.11
C ASP A 466 -13.63 12.26 4.74
N ALA A 467 -13.21 13.52 4.62
CA ALA A 467 -13.17 14.23 3.35
C ALA A 467 -12.10 13.68 2.39
N ALA A 468 -10.93 13.30 2.91
CA ALA A 468 -9.86 12.70 2.11
C ALA A 468 -10.29 11.35 1.52
N LEU A 469 -10.88 10.47 2.35
CA LEU A 469 -11.39 9.16 1.92
C LEU A 469 -12.50 9.27 0.86
N ALA A 470 -13.28 10.35 0.87
CA ALA A 470 -14.28 10.60 -0.18
C ALA A 470 -13.68 11.04 -1.53
N SER A 471 -12.40 11.44 -1.55
CA SER A 471 -11.72 11.99 -2.73
C SER A 471 -10.65 11.08 -3.32
N VAL A 472 -10.05 10.20 -2.51
CA VAL A 472 -8.97 9.31 -2.94
C VAL A 472 -9.55 7.95 -3.32
N GLU A 473 -9.40 7.58 -4.59
CA GLU A 473 -9.78 6.26 -5.10
C GLU A 473 -8.59 5.28 -5.05
N PRO A 474 -8.77 4.03 -4.57
CA PRO A 474 -7.70 3.05 -4.49
C PRO A 474 -7.10 2.73 -5.87
N SER A 475 -5.78 2.79 -5.98
CA SER A 475 -5.04 2.57 -7.22
C SER A 475 -5.04 1.11 -7.67
N ALA A 476 -5.06 0.16 -6.73
CA ALA A 476 -5.15 -1.27 -7.04
C ALA A 476 -6.48 -1.65 -7.72
N MET A 477 -7.54 -0.86 -7.49
CA MET A 477 -8.88 -1.10 -8.02
C MET A 477 -9.14 -0.44 -9.39
N ARG A 478 -8.20 0.36 -9.91
CA ARG A 478 -8.40 1.12 -11.17
C ARG A 478 -8.35 0.28 -12.44
N GLU A 479 -7.86 -0.95 -12.40
CA GLU A 479 -7.64 -1.73 -13.63
C GLU A 479 -8.82 -2.66 -14.00
N TYR A 480 -9.62 -3.12 -13.03
CA TYR A 480 -10.94 -3.74 -13.24
C TYR A 480 -11.82 -3.42 -12.03
N VAL A 481 -13.02 -2.91 -12.30
CA VAL A 481 -13.95 -2.38 -11.29
C VAL A 481 -14.35 -3.49 -10.32
N ALA A 482 -13.72 -3.54 -9.14
CA ALA A 482 -14.32 -4.16 -7.97
C ALA A 482 -15.44 -3.23 -7.53
N GLU A 483 -16.67 -3.53 -7.93
CA GLU A 483 -17.84 -2.82 -7.43
C GLU A 483 -18.05 -3.28 -5.98
N SER A 484 -18.20 -2.37 -5.02
CA SER A 484 -18.92 -2.69 -3.78
C SER A 484 -20.38 -2.37 -4.06
N PRO A 485 -21.21 -3.35 -4.46
CA PRO A 485 -22.61 -3.08 -4.75
C PRO A 485 -23.30 -2.55 -3.49
N THR A 486 -24.04 -1.45 -3.61
CA THR A 486 -24.87 -0.89 -2.53
C THR A 486 -26.22 -1.58 -2.41
N THR A 487 -26.35 -2.76 -3.01
CA THR A 487 -27.60 -3.52 -3.06
C THR A 487 -27.48 -4.66 -2.07
N ASP A 488 -28.47 -4.82 -1.21
CA ASP A 488 -28.51 -5.87 -0.19
C ASP A 488 -29.57 -6.93 -0.53
N PHE A 489 -29.64 -8.01 0.26
CA PHE A 489 -30.70 -9.00 0.06
C PHE A 489 -32.10 -8.44 0.27
N ASP A 490 -32.26 -7.33 0.96
CA ASP A 490 -33.55 -6.66 1.16
C ASP A 490 -34.10 -6.03 -0.13
N ASP A 491 -33.22 -5.60 -1.04
CA ASP A 491 -33.57 -5.04 -2.35
C ASP A 491 -34.04 -6.12 -3.34
N VAL A 492 -33.76 -7.39 -3.05
CA VAL A 492 -34.16 -8.52 -3.91
C VAL A 492 -35.46 -9.14 -3.39
N GLY A 493 -36.56 -8.93 -4.11
CA GLY A 493 -37.85 -9.51 -3.75
C GLY A 493 -37.91 -11.04 -3.93
N GLY A 494 -38.18 -11.77 -2.84
CA GLY A 494 -38.44 -13.21 -2.85
C GLY A 494 -37.18 -14.09 -2.86
N LEU A 495 -37.27 -15.26 -3.53
CA LEU A 495 -36.17 -16.21 -3.73
C LEU A 495 -35.50 -16.71 -2.43
N GLU A 496 -36.25 -16.85 -1.33
CA GLU A 496 -35.72 -17.21 -0.01
C GLU A 496 -34.89 -18.50 0.00
N ALA A 497 -35.31 -19.51 -0.77
CA ALA A 497 -34.55 -20.75 -0.91
C ALA A 497 -33.18 -20.52 -1.59
N ALA A 498 -33.13 -19.68 -2.62
CA ALA A 498 -31.89 -19.36 -3.31
C ALA A 498 -30.96 -18.50 -2.43
N LYS A 499 -31.52 -17.50 -1.73
CA LYS A 499 -30.78 -16.69 -0.75
C LYS A 499 -30.17 -17.57 0.34
N GLN A 500 -30.94 -18.50 0.90
CA GLN A 500 -30.45 -19.42 1.92
C GLN A 500 -29.28 -20.27 1.41
N THR A 501 -29.38 -20.85 0.23
CA THR A 501 -28.27 -21.63 -0.36
C THR A 501 -27.03 -20.76 -0.60
N LEU A 502 -27.20 -19.51 -1.03
CA LEU A 502 -26.07 -18.59 -1.22
C LEU A 502 -25.39 -18.20 0.10
N ARG A 503 -26.14 -17.96 1.18
CA ARG A 503 -25.55 -17.74 2.51
C ARG A 503 -24.73 -18.95 2.96
N GLU A 504 -25.28 -20.15 2.79
CA GLU A 504 -24.59 -21.39 3.18
C GLU A 504 -23.32 -21.64 2.37
N SER A 505 -23.32 -21.26 1.09
CA SER A 505 -22.20 -21.55 0.18
C SER A 505 -21.13 -20.45 0.13
N VAL A 506 -21.47 -19.20 0.48
CA VAL A 506 -20.55 -18.05 0.33
C VAL A 506 -20.28 -17.36 1.66
N GLU A 507 -21.32 -17.03 2.42
CA GLU A 507 -21.17 -16.31 3.70
C GLU A 507 -20.57 -17.22 4.79
N TRP A 508 -21.00 -18.49 4.86
CA TRP A 508 -20.56 -19.39 5.92
C TRP A 508 -19.07 -19.76 5.86
N PRO A 509 -18.47 -20.07 4.70
CA PRO A 509 -17.02 -20.30 4.61
C PRO A 509 -16.19 -19.10 5.06
N LEU A 510 -16.66 -17.87 4.77
CA LEU A 510 -15.97 -16.63 5.13
C LEU A 510 -16.13 -16.27 6.61
N THR A 511 -17.29 -16.52 7.19
CA THR A 511 -17.62 -16.13 8.57
C THR A 511 -17.28 -17.21 9.60
N TYR A 512 -17.35 -18.49 9.21
CA TYR A 512 -17.21 -19.65 10.10
C TYR A 512 -16.05 -20.57 9.68
N ASP A 513 -14.95 -20.00 9.20
CA ASP A 513 -13.70 -20.67 8.83
C ASP A 513 -13.29 -21.80 9.81
N ARG A 514 -13.25 -21.51 11.12
CA ARG A 514 -12.86 -22.46 12.16
C ARG A 514 -13.76 -23.69 12.25
N LEU A 515 -15.05 -23.55 11.91
CA LEU A 515 -15.97 -24.70 11.93
C LEU A 515 -15.63 -25.68 10.80
N PHE A 516 -15.22 -25.19 9.63
CA PHE A 516 -14.82 -26.03 8.50
C PHE A 516 -13.49 -26.74 8.76
N GLU A 517 -12.54 -26.05 9.41
CA GLU A 517 -11.26 -26.63 9.82
C GLU A 517 -11.45 -27.77 10.84
N GLU A 518 -12.23 -27.53 11.90
CA GLU A 518 -12.50 -28.52 12.95
C GLU A 518 -13.23 -29.77 12.43
N THR A 519 -14.12 -29.60 11.44
CA THR A 519 -14.82 -30.73 10.82
C THR A 519 -14.07 -31.34 9.63
N ASN A 520 -12.90 -30.79 9.26
CA ASN A 520 -12.12 -31.17 8.07
C ASN A 520 -13.03 -31.29 6.83
N THR A 521 -13.87 -30.28 6.65
CA THR A 521 -14.85 -30.22 5.56
C THR A 521 -14.41 -29.16 4.56
N ASP A 522 -14.33 -29.53 3.28
CA ASP A 522 -13.96 -28.59 2.23
C ASP A 522 -15.13 -27.63 1.97
N PRO A 523 -14.90 -26.30 1.88
CA PRO A 523 -15.93 -25.36 1.48
C PRO A 523 -16.33 -25.60 0.01
N PRO A 524 -17.58 -25.27 -0.37
CA PRO A 524 -18.03 -25.40 -1.75
C PRO A 524 -17.22 -24.49 -2.67
N SER A 525 -16.72 -25.05 -3.78
CA SER A 525 -15.72 -24.36 -4.63
C SER A 525 -16.33 -23.35 -5.59
N GLY A 526 -17.63 -23.46 -5.90
CA GLY A 526 -18.28 -22.56 -6.83
C GLY A 526 -19.78 -22.78 -7.00
N VAL A 527 -20.49 -21.68 -7.23
CA VAL A 527 -21.95 -21.66 -7.31
C VAL A 527 -22.40 -21.26 -8.73
N LEU A 528 -23.32 -22.03 -9.32
CA LEU A 528 -23.95 -21.72 -10.60
C LEU A 528 -25.41 -21.31 -10.39
N LEU A 529 -25.71 -20.04 -10.66
CA LEU A 529 -27.05 -19.49 -10.78
C LEU A 529 -27.62 -19.81 -12.17
N HIS A 530 -28.78 -20.47 -12.24
CA HIS A 530 -29.42 -20.77 -13.52
C HIS A 530 -30.94 -20.53 -13.52
N GLY A 531 -31.51 -20.22 -14.68
CA GLY A 531 -32.96 -20.10 -14.88
C GLY A 531 -33.31 -19.21 -16.07
N PRO A 532 -34.58 -18.81 -16.24
CA PRO A 532 -35.01 -17.93 -17.33
C PRO A 532 -34.29 -16.56 -17.31
N PRO A 533 -34.18 -15.86 -18.45
CA PRO A 533 -33.69 -14.48 -18.49
C PRO A 533 -34.65 -13.54 -17.76
N GLY A 534 -34.14 -12.42 -17.24
CA GLY A 534 -34.97 -11.40 -16.58
C GLY A 534 -35.39 -11.72 -15.13
N THR A 535 -34.93 -12.84 -14.55
CA THR A 535 -35.25 -13.22 -13.16
C THR A 535 -34.29 -12.62 -12.12
N GLY A 536 -33.42 -11.68 -12.50
CA GLY A 536 -32.53 -10.98 -11.56
C GLY A 536 -31.33 -11.78 -11.05
N LYS A 537 -30.75 -12.71 -11.84
CA LYS A 537 -29.55 -13.48 -11.41
C LYS A 537 -28.36 -12.58 -11.09
N THR A 538 -28.11 -11.59 -11.94
CA THR A 538 -27.09 -10.56 -11.76
C THR A 538 -27.36 -9.69 -10.52
N LEU A 539 -28.63 -9.34 -10.28
CA LEU A 539 -29.03 -8.58 -9.08
C LEU A 539 -28.84 -9.39 -7.80
N LEU A 540 -29.14 -10.69 -7.82
CA LEU A 540 -28.93 -11.59 -6.68
C LEU A 540 -27.44 -11.75 -6.35
N ALA A 541 -26.58 -11.80 -7.37
CA ALA A 541 -25.12 -11.82 -7.20
C ALA A 541 -24.59 -10.52 -6.57
N ARG A 542 -25.09 -9.37 -7.04
CA ARG A 542 -24.76 -8.06 -6.45
C ARG A 542 -25.24 -7.93 -5.01
N ALA A 543 -26.46 -8.38 -4.72
CA ALA A 543 -27.01 -8.39 -3.37
C ALA A 543 -26.19 -9.22 -2.37
N LEU A 544 -25.67 -10.37 -2.82
CA LEU A 544 -24.81 -11.22 -2.00
C LEU A 544 -23.48 -10.53 -1.66
N ALA A 545 -22.91 -9.80 -2.61
CA ALA A 545 -21.66 -9.08 -2.40
C ALA A 545 -21.83 -7.87 -1.45
N GLY A 546 -22.97 -7.17 -1.52
CA GLY A 546 -23.29 -6.09 -0.57
C GLY A 546 -23.42 -6.60 0.86
N GLU A 547 -24.09 -7.75 1.04
CA GLU A 547 -24.30 -8.35 2.36
C GLU A 547 -23.00 -8.85 3.02
N THR A 548 -22.04 -9.31 2.22
CA THR A 548 -20.82 -9.97 2.73
C THR A 548 -19.61 -9.03 2.87
N ASP A 549 -19.74 -7.75 2.49
CA ASP A 549 -18.66 -6.74 2.53
C ASP A 549 -17.35 -7.21 1.87
N VAL A 550 -17.42 -8.16 0.92
CA VAL A 550 -16.25 -8.70 0.21
C VAL A 550 -16.06 -8.07 -1.16
N ASN A 551 -14.84 -8.16 -1.69
CA ASN A 551 -14.51 -7.63 -3.00
C ASN A 551 -15.30 -8.39 -4.09
N PHE A 552 -16.05 -7.67 -4.94
CA PHE A 552 -16.84 -8.28 -6.01
C PHE A 552 -16.23 -7.96 -7.38
N VAL A 553 -15.67 -8.98 -8.01
CA VAL A 553 -15.05 -8.91 -9.34
C VAL A 553 -16.07 -9.39 -10.36
N ARG A 554 -16.74 -8.46 -11.05
CA ARG A 554 -17.64 -8.79 -12.15
C ARG A 554 -16.86 -9.02 -13.44
N VAL A 555 -17.16 -10.12 -14.12
CA VAL A 555 -16.68 -10.40 -15.48
C VAL A 555 -17.85 -10.76 -16.37
N ASP A 556 -18.03 -10.00 -17.44
CA ASP A 556 -19.06 -10.25 -18.44
C ASP A 556 -18.54 -11.26 -19.48
N GLY A 557 -19.26 -12.37 -19.68
CA GLY A 557 -18.89 -13.43 -20.62
C GLY A 557 -18.54 -12.93 -22.03
N PRO A 558 -19.36 -12.04 -22.65
CA PRO A 558 -19.04 -11.44 -23.95
C PRO A 558 -17.75 -10.61 -23.96
N GLU A 559 -17.40 -9.97 -22.85
CA GLU A 559 -16.24 -9.07 -22.76
C GLU A 559 -14.90 -9.83 -22.85
N ILE A 560 -14.87 -11.08 -22.38
CA ILE A 560 -13.71 -11.98 -22.47
C ILE A 560 -13.45 -12.40 -23.93
N VAL A 561 -14.50 -12.50 -24.74
CA VAL A 561 -14.43 -12.94 -26.15
C VAL A 561 -14.05 -11.78 -27.07
N ASP A 562 -14.57 -10.58 -26.81
CA ASP A 562 -14.46 -9.44 -27.72
C ASP A 562 -13.13 -8.70 -27.66
N ARG A 563 -12.38 -8.75 -26.54
CA ARG A 563 -11.19 -7.90 -26.40
C ARG A 563 -10.08 -8.25 -27.40
N TYR A 564 -9.67 -9.52 -27.58
CA TYR A 564 -8.61 -9.88 -28.55
C TYR A 564 -8.67 -11.36 -28.97
N VAL A 565 -8.77 -11.63 -30.27
CA VAL A 565 -8.62 -12.98 -30.85
C VAL A 565 -7.19 -13.48 -30.57
N GLY A 566 -6.99 -14.19 -29.45
CA GLY A 566 -5.71 -14.79 -29.05
C GLY A 566 -5.30 -14.63 -27.58
N GLU A 567 -5.86 -13.68 -26.83
CA GLU A 567 -5.45 -13.36 -25.45
C GLU A 567 -6.48 -13.70 -24.35
N SER A 568 -7.64 -14.26 -24.71
CA SER A 568 -8.72 -14.57 -23.76
C SER A 568 -8.30 -15.54 -22.63
N GLU A 569 -7.31 -16.41 -22.85
CA GLU A 569 -6.73 -17.26 -21.78
C GLU A 569 -5.97 -16.43 -20.73
N LYS A 570 -5.18 -15.45 -21.18
CA LYS A 570 -4.40 -14.59 -20.30
C LYS A 570 -5.32 -13.72 -19.45
N ALA A 571 -6.39 -13.20 -20.06
CA ALA A 571 -7.41 -12.43 -19.35
C ALA A 571 -8.06 -13.21 -18.19
N ILE A 572 -8.42 -14.48 -18.40
CA ILE A 572 -8.96 -15.33 -17.32
C ILE A 572 -7.93 -15.50 -16.20
N ARG A 573 -6.67 -15.81 -16.55
CA ARG A 573 -5.61 -15.95 -15.54
C ARG A 573 -5.41 -14.68 -14.73
N GLU A 574 -5.34 -13.53 -15.39
CA GLU A 574 -5.20 -12.23 -14.73
C GLU A 574 -6.38 -11.92 -13.80
N VAL A 575 -7.62 -12.24 -14.20
CA VAL A 575 -8.81 -12.08 -13.34
C VAL A 575 -8.66 -12.91 -12.06
N PHE A 576 -8.31 -14.19 -12.18
CA PHE A 576 -8.18 -15.07 -11.01
C PHE A 576 -6.96 -14.71 -10.15
N GLU A 577 -5.84 -14.29 -10.73
CA GLU A 577 -4.69 -13.80 -9.98
C GLU A 577 -5.02 -12.52 -9.19
N ARG A 578 -5.72 -11.57 -9.81
CA ARG A 578 -6.18 -10.35 -9.12
C ARG A 578 -7.21 -10.65 -8.03
N ALA A 579 -8.13 -11.58 -8.29
CA ALA A 579 -9.11 -12.00 -7.29
C ALA A 579 -8.44 -12.68 -6.09
N ARG A 580 -7.38 -13.47 -6.32
CA ARG A 580 -6.51 -14.02 -5.27
C ARG A 580 -5.78 -12.93 -4.47
N GLN A 581 -5.24 -11.91 -5.15
CA GLN A 581 -4.57 -10.76 -4.50
C GLN A 581 -5.52 -9.91 -3.65
N SER A 582 -6.80 -9.90 -3.99
CA SER A 582 -7.86 -9.15 -3.30
C SER A 582 -8.73 -10.03 -2.40
N ALA A 583 -8.29 -11.25 -2.06
CA ALA A 583 -9.05 -12.13 -1.18
C ALA A 583 -9.21 -11.47 0.23
N PRO A 584 -10.40 -11.54 0.86
CA PRO A 584 -11.58 -12.29 0.45
C PRO A 584 -12.35 -11.62 -0.70
N SER A 585 -12.67 -12.40 -1.75
CA SER A 585 -13.33 -11.88 -2.95
C SER A 585 -14.29 -12.89 -3.61
N ILE A 586 -15.33 -12.37 -4.26
CA ILE A 586 -16.29 -13.09 -5.08
C ILE A 586 -16.01 -12.76 -6.54
N VAL A 587 -15.71 -13.78 -7.35
CA VAL A 587 -15.59 -13.64 -8.81
C VAL A 587 -16.92 -14.01 -9.45
N PHE A 588 -17.58 -13.03 -10.05
CA PHE A 588 -18.88 -13.22 -10.70
C PHE A 588 -18.75 -13.25 -12.22
N PHE A 589 -18.99 -14.42 -12.81
CA PHE A 589 -19.11 -14.59 -14.26
C PHE A 589 -20.56 -14.47 -14.70
N ASP A 590 -20.90 -13.37 -15.36
CA ASP A 590 -22.22 -13.20 -15.98
C ASP A 590 -22.23 -13.79 -17.39
N GLU A 591 -23.36 -14.34 -17.81
CA GLU A 591 -23.54 -15.01 -19.11
C GLU A 591 -22.41 -16.00 -19.45
N ILE A 592 -22.03 -16.86 -18.50
CA ILE A 592 -20.94 -17.83 -18.67
C ILE A 592 -21.15 -18.75 -19.88
N ASP A 593 -22.40 -18.98 -20.29
CA ASP A 593 -22.72 -19.74 -21.50
C ASP A 593 -22.16 -19.11 -22.78
N ALA A 594 -21.87 -17.81 -22.81
CA ALA A 594 -21.19 -17.17 -23.94
C ALA A 594 -19.77 -17.71 -24.17
N ILE A 595 -19.05 -18.05 -23.09
CA ILE A 595 -17.67 -18.58 -23.15
C ILE A 595 -17.60 -20.11 -23.02
N THR A 596 -18.68 -20.77 -22.57
CA THR A 596 -18.71 -22.21 -22.33
C THR A 596 -19.69 -22.99 -23.21
N ALA A 597 -20.35 -22.34 -24.18
CA ALA A 597 -21.34 -23.00 -25.02
C ALA A 597 -20.74 -24.19 -25.78
N ALA A 598 -21.26 -25.39 -25.51
CA ALA A 598 -20.96 -26.58 -26.28
C ALA A 598 -21.57 -26.48 -27.69
N ARG A 599 -20.84 -25.94 -28.67
CA ARG A 599 -21.21 -26.03 -30.10
C ARG A 599 -20.03 -26.54 -30.92
N GLY A 600 -20.32 -27.54 -31.76
CA GLY A 600 -19.32 -28.35 -32.46
C GLY A 600 -18.47 -27.64 -33.52
N GLU A 601 -17.43 -28.38 -33.95
CA GLU A 601 -16.41 -28.13 -34.99
C GLU A 601 -16.27 -26.67 -35.45
N GLY A 602 -15.41 -25.88 -34.76
CA GLY A 602 -14.98 -24.59 -35.30
C GLY A 602 -14.25 -23.60 -34.39
N HIS A 603 -14.21 -23.77 -33.06
CA HIS A 603 -13.63 -22.77 -32.17
C HIS A 603 -12.59 -23.35 -31.19
N GLU A 604 -11.37 -23.63 -31.68
CA GLU A 604 -10.21 -23.99 -30.85
C GLU A 604 -9.94 -22.96 -29.73
N VAL A 605 -10.28 -21.69 -29.97
CA VAL A 605 -10.10 -20.59 -29.00
C VAL A 605 -11.02 -20.77 -27.78
N THR A 606 -12.26 -21.20 -27.97
CA THR A 606 -13.23 -21.37 -26.86
C THR A 606 -12.88 -22.58 -26.00
N GLU A 607 -12.44 -23.69 -26.60
CA GLU A 607 -11.97 -24.88 -25.85
C GLU A 607 -10.76 -24.57 -24.96
N ARG A 608 -9.86 -23.73 -25.46
CA ARG A 608 -8.68 -23.22 -24.78
C ARG A 608 -9.03 -22.35 -23.57
N VAL A 609 -9.97 -21.43 -23.74
CA VAL A 609 -10.53 -20.60 -22.66
C VAL A 609 -11.21 -21.44 -21.58
N VAL A 610 -12.03 -22.43 -21.97
CA VAL A 610 -12.66 -23.36 -21.02
C VAL A 610 -11.60 -24.16 -20.26
N SER A 611 -10.55 -24.64 -20.94
CA SER A 611 -9.46 -25.39 -20.30
C SER A 611 -8.71 -24.55 -19.26
N GLN A 612 -8.46 -23.26 -19.54
CA GLN A 612 -7.87 -22.34 -18.57
C GLN A 612 -8.81 -22.13 -17.37
N LEU A 613 -10.10 -21.88 -17.61
CA LEU A 613 -11.10 -21.73 -16.54
C LEU A 613 -11.18 -22.96 -15.64
N LEU A 614 -11.11 -24.16 -16.21
CA LEU A 614 -11.07 -25.41 -15.44
C LEU A 614 -9.81 -25.51 -14.57
N THR A 615 -8.67 -25.05 -15.08
CA THR A 615 -7.40 -25.06 -14.34
C THR A 615 -7.46 -24.10 -13.16
N GLU A 616 -8.00 -22.88 -13.35
CA GLU A 616 -8.18 -21.93 -12.25
C GLU A 616 -9.18 -22.45 -11.21
N LEU A 617 -10.32 -23.01 -11.63
CA LEU A 617 -11.31 -23.60 -10.72
C LEU A 617 -10.77 -24.78 -9.90
N ASP A 618 -9.91 -25.62 -10.49
CA ASP A 618 -9.28 -26.72 -9.77
C ASP A 618 -8.22 -26.22 -8.76
N GLY A 619 -7.56 -25.09 -9.04
CA GLY A 619 -6.59 -24.42 -8.15
C GLY A 619 -7.22 -23.68 -6.96
N MET A 620 -8.54 -23.48 -6.96
CA MET A 620 -9.28 -22.79 -5.88
C MET A 620 -9.19 -23.49 -4.53
N ARG A 621 -8.93 -24.80 -4.50
CA ARG A 621 -8.81 -25.57 -3.24
C ARG A 621 -7.68 -25.07 -2.34
N GLU A 622 -6.71 -24.38 -2.93
CA GLU A 622 -5.58 -23.82 -2.20
C GLU A 622 -5.93 -22.49 -1.51
N ASN A 623 -7.07 -21.85 -1.87
CA ASN A 623 -7.49 -20.55 -1.35
C ASN A 623 -8.99 -20.55 -0.97
N PRO A 624 -9.37 -20.90 0.28
CA PRO A 624 -10.78 -20.99 0.69
C PRO A 624 -11.50 -19.63 0.75
N ASN A 625 -10.75 -18.51 0.74
CA ASN A 625 -11.29 -17.15 0.82
C ASN A 625 -11.70 -16.56 -0.55
N LEU A 626 -11.61 -17.35 -1.62
CA LEU A 626 -12.01 -16.97 -2.97
C LEU A 626 -13.22 -17.81 -3.35
N VAL A 627 -14.30 -17.18 -3.81
CA VAL A 627 -15.53 -17.89 -4.21
C VAL A 627 -15.92 -17.50 -5.63
N VAL A 628 -16.23 -18.50 -6.46
CA VAL A 628 -16.68 -18.27 -7.84
C VAL A 628 -18.20 -18.40 -7.92
N LEU A 629 -18.85 -17.37 -8.45
CA LEU A 629 -20.27 -17.33 -8.75
C LEU A 629 -20.45 -17.19 -10.26
N ALA A 630 -21.18 -18.09 -10.89
CA ALA A 630 -21.44 -18.04 -12.33
C ALA A 630 -22.95 -17.93 -12.58
N ALA A 631 -23.38 -17.10 -13.52
CA ALA A 631 -24.77 -16.99 -13.94
C ALA A 631 -24.95 -17.46 -15.39
N THR A 632 -26.03 -18.20 -15.62
CA THR A 632 -26.44 -18.63 -16.97
C THR A 632 -27.94 -18.61 -17.15
N ASN A 633 -28.37 -18.33 -18.37
CA ASN A 633 -29.77 -18.54 -18.78
C ASN A 633 -30.02 -19.98 -19.25
N ARG A 634 -28.96 -20.71 -19.61
CA ARG A 634 -29.03 -21.98 -20.33
C ARG A 634 -28.07 -23.02 -19.77
N LYS A 635 -28.48 -23.64 -18.66
CA LYS A 635 -27.73 -24.75 -18.04
C LYS A 635 -27.45 -25.91 -19.01
N ASP A 636 -28.31 -26.13 -19.99
CA ASP A 636 -28.16 -27.16 -21.03
C ASP A 636 -26.97 -26.92 -21.97
N GLN A 637 -26.43 -25.71 -22.05
CA GLN A 637 -25.37 -25.33 -22.99
C GLN A 637 -23.97 -25.31 -22.39
N ILE A 638 -23.85 -25.36 -21.06
CA ILE A 638 -22.56 -25.33 -20.36
C ILE A 638 -21.84 -26.66 -20.53
N ASP A 639 -20.52 -26.60 -20.70
CA ASP A 639 -19.67 -27.79 -20.68
C ASP A 639 -19.88 -28.62 -19.38
N PRO A 640 -20.26 -29.90 -19.48
CA PRO A 640 -20.42 -30.78 -18.31
C PRO A 640 -19.18 -30.90 -17.42
N ALA A 641 -17.98 -30.57 -17.92
CA ALA A 641 -16.75 -30.53 -17.14
C ALA A 641 -16.78 -29.46 -16.04
N LEU A 642 -17.47 -28.33 -16.25
CA LEU A 642 -17.60 -27.27 -15.26
C LEU A 642 -18.55 -27.64 -14.12
N LEU A 643 -19.54 -28.48 -14.39
CA LEU A 643 -20.57 -28.93 -13.43
C LEU A 643 -20.09 -30.10 -12.54
N ARG A 644 -18.81 -30.46 -12.59
CA ARG A 644 -18.27 -31.57 -11.80
C ARG A 644 -18.01 -31.14 -10.35
N PRO A 645 -18.11 -32.06 -9.38
CA PRO A 645 -17.78 -31.77 -7.99
C PRO A 645 -16.37 -31.17 -7.82
N GLY A 646 -16.26 -30.12 -6.99
CA GLY A 646 -15.03 -29.36 -6.79
C GLY A 646 -14.78 -28.25 -7.81
N ARG A 647 -15.80 -27.86 -8.59
CA ARG A 647 -15.82 -26.71 -9.51
C ARG A 647 -17.11 -25.92 -9.28
N LEU A 648 -18.04 -25.89 -10.23
CA LEU A 648 -19.40 -25.35 -10.03
C LEU A 648 -20.32 -26.46 -9.49
N ASP A 649 -20.09 -26.88 -8.25
CA ASP A 649 -20.79 -28.02 -7.63
C ASP A 649 -22.19 -27.65 -7.13
N THR A 650 -22.38 -26.41 -6.71
CA THR A 650 -23.64 -25.92 -6.16
C THR A 650 -24.46 -25.27 -7.27
N HIS A 651 -25.69 -25.76 -7.47
CA HIS A 651 -26.58 -25.24 -8.50
C HIS A 651 -27.82 -24.60 -7.87
N VAL A 652 -27.99 -23.30 -8.08
CA VAL A 652 -29.11 -22.54 -7.56
C VAL A 652 -30.05 -22.18 -8.69
N PHE A 653 -31.30 -22.65 -8.60
CA PHE A 653 -32.33 -22.30 -9.57
C PHE A 653 -33.00 -20.97 -9.20
N VAL A 654 -32.92 -19.99 -10.09
CA VAL A 654 -33.60 -18.71 -9.99
C VAL A 654 -34.81 -18.74 -10.91
N GLY A 655 -35.98 -19.01 -10.31
CA GLY A 655 -37.26 -19.14 -11.01
C GLY A 655 -38.00 -17.80 -11.19
N GLU A 656 -39.18 -17.90 -11.78
CA GLU A 656 -40.13 -16.78 -11.88
C GLU A 656 -40.60 -16.34 -10.49
N PRO A 657 -40.81 -15.04 -10.26
CA PRO A 657 -41.21 -14.53 -8.96
C PRO A 657 -42.64 -14.96 -8.60
N ASP A 658 -42.82 -15.44 -7.35
CA ASP A 658 -44.13 -15.68 -6.78
C ASP A 658 -44.88 -14.37 -6.47
N ARG A 659 -46.14 -14.45 -6.02
CA ARG A 659 -46.93 -13.25 -5.73
C ARG A 659 -46.26 -12.33 -4.70
N ALA A 660 -45.68 -12.89 -3.65
CA ALA A 660 -45.02 -12.11 -2.59
C ALA A 660 -43.73 -11.46 -3.09
N ALA A 661 -42.98 -12.16 -3.94
CA ALA A 661 -41.81 -11.65 -4.63
C ALA A 661 -42.18 -10.50 -5.57
N ARG A 662 -43.25 -10.63 -6.37
CA ARG A 662 -43.72 -9.57 -7.26
C ARG A 662 -44.16 -8.31 -6.51
N GLU A 663 -44.84 -8.47 -5.39
CA GLU A 663 -45.22 -7.36 -4.51
C GLU A 663 -43.99 -6.59 -4.03
N LYS A 664 -42.97 -7.29 -3.51
CA LYS A 664 -41.69 -6.68 -3.11
C LYS A 664 -40.96 -6.03 -4.29
N ILE A 665 -40.86 -6.69 -5.44
CA ILE A 665 -40.20 -6.17 -6.64
C ILE A 665 -40.90 -4.88 -7.10
N LEU A 666 -42.23 -4.85 -7.12
CA LEU A 666 -43.00 -3.66 -7.45
C LEU A 666 -42.79 -2.55 -6.39
N ALA A 667 -42.75 -2.88 -5.10
CA ALA A 667 -42.47 -1.90 -4.05
C ALA A 667 -41.11 -1.23 -4.26
N VAL A 668 -40.04 -2.01 -4.52
CA VAL A 668 -38.70 -1.49 -4.81
C VAL A 668 -38.70 -0.59 -6.06
N HIS A 669 -39.31 -1.03 -7.16
CA HIS A 669 -39.33 -0.24 -8.40
C HIS A 669 -40.29 0.96 -8.38
N THR A 670 -41.19 1.03 -7.40
CA THR A 670 -42.10 2.17 -7.19
C THR A 670 -41.64 3.12 -6.10
N GLU A 671 -40.61 2.76 -5.35
CA GLU A 671 -40.00 3.61 -4.33
C GLU A 671 -39.52 4.93 -4.95
N GLY A 672 -39.89 6.05 -4.33
CA GLY A 672 -39.57 7.40 -4.81
C GLY A 672 -40.35 7.89 -6.02
N LYS A 673 -41.26 7.09 -6.62
CA LYS A 673 -42.09 7.52 -7.76
C LYS A 673 -43.40 8.16 -7.30
N PRO A 674 -43.88 9.24 -7.95
CA PRO A 674 -45.14 9.90 -7.60
C PRO A 674 -46.33 9.07 -8.10
N LEU A 675 -46.70 8.04 -7.32
CA LEU A 675 -47.90 7.23 -7.56
C LEU A 675 -49.16 8.00 -7.13
N ALA A 676 -50.24 7.87 -7.90
CA ALA A 676 -51.55 8.37 -7.51
C ALA A 676 -52.27 7.38 -6.56
N ASP A 677 -53.25 7.89 -5.80
CA ASP A 677 -53.99 7.13 -4.77
C ASP A 677 -54.81 5.95 -5.34
N ASP A 678 -54.95 5.87 -6.66
CA ASP A 678 -55.66 4.80 -7.39
C ASP A 678 -54.78 3.58 -7.73
N VAL A 679 -53.48 3.66 -7.42
CA VAL A 679 -52.51 2.59 -7.66
C VAL A 679 -52.33 1.75 -6.39
N ASP A 680 -52.82 0.51 -6.43
CA ASP A 680 -52.63 -0.49 -5.37
C ASP A 680 -51.62 -1.55 -5.84
N VAL A 681 -50.43 -1.56 -5.23
CA VAL A 681 -49.31 -2.44 -5.56
C VAL A 681 -49.66 -3.92 -5.30
N ASP A 682 -50.44 -4.21 -4.25
CA ASP A 682 -50.82 -5.57 -3.87
C ASP A 682 -51.81 -6.18 -4.88
N ALA A 683 -52.72 -5.33 -5.38
CA ALA A 683 -53.66 -5.70 -6.44
C ALA A 683 -52.93 -5.94 -7.77
N LEU A 684 -51.97 -5.09 -8.14
CA LEU A 684 -51.14 -5.24 -9.33
C LEU A 684 -50.33 -6.54 -9.31
N ALA A 685 -49.71 -6.88 -8.17
CA ALA A 685 -48.94 -8.11 -8.01
C ALA A 685 -49.77 -9.39 -8.25
N ALA A 686 -51.08 -9.34 -7.94
CA ALA A 686 -52.01 -10.44 -8.18
C ALA A 686 -52.41 -10.58 -9.65
N GLU A 687 -52.44 -9.49 -10.41
CA GLU A 687 -52.85 -9.47 -11.82
C GLU A 687 -51.71 -9.79 -12.81
N LEU A 688 -50.45 -9.64 -12.38
CA LEU A 688 -49.23 -9.78 -13.19
C LEU A 688 -48.58 -11.17 -13.03
N GLU A 689 -49.38 -12.23 -13.09
CA GLU A 689 -48.86 -13.61 -13.03
C GLU A 689 -48.05 -13.95 -14.29
N GLY A 690 -46.85 -14.53 -14.12
CA GLY A 690 -45.94 -14.90 -15.21
C GLY A 690 -44.96 -13.81 -15.66
N TYR A 691 -45.02 -12.61 -15.07
CA TYR A 691 -44.07 -11.54 -15.36
C TYR A 691 -42.74 -11.78 -14.61
N THR A 692 -41.61 -11.59 -15.30
CA THR A 692 -40.28 -11.63 -14.68
C THR A 692 -39.96 -10.31 -13.98
N GLY A 693 -38.86 -10.26 -13.21
CA GLY A 693 -38.42 -9.02 -12.55
C GLY A 693 -38.15 -7.90 -13.56
N ALA A 694 -37.51 -8.23 -14.69
CA ALA A 694 -37.27 -7.29 -15.77
C ALA A 694 -38.57 -6.80 -16.44
N ASP A 695 -39.58 -7.66 -16.58
CA ASP A 695 -40.88 -7.27 -17.15
C ASP A 695 -41.63 -6.31 -16.22
N LEU A 696 -41.55 -6.52 -14.90
CA LEU A 696 -42.12 -5.62 -13.90
C LEU A 696 -41.40 -4.25 -13.89
N GLU A 697 -40.07 -4.24 -13.98
CA GLU A 697 -39.29 -3.00 -14.11
C GLU A 697 -39.69 -2.25 -15.39
N ALA A 698 -39.75 -2.96 -16.52
CA ALA A 698 -40.14 -2.39 -17.81
C ALA A 698 -41.56 -1.80 -17.76
N LEU A 699 -42.51 -2.50 -17.13
CA LEU A 699 -43.88 -2.02 -16.94
C LEU A 699 -43.94 -0.68 -16.18
N VAL A 700 -43.24 -0.58 -15.04
CA VAL A 700 -43.23 0.64 -14.23
C VAL A 700 -42.49 1.77 -14.96
N ARG A 701 -41.40 1.45 -15.67
CA ARG A 701 -40.66 2.42 -16.49
C ARG A 701 -41.52 2.97 -17.63
N ASP A 702 -42.24 2.11 -18.34
CA ASP A 702 -43.14 2.51 -19.43
C ASP A 702 -44.32 3.36 -18.92
N ALA A 703 -44.89 3.00 -17.77
CA ALA A 703 -45.93 3.81 -17.13
C ALA A 703 -45.41 5.21 -16.75
N SER A 704 -44.18 5.27 -16.23
CA SER A 704 -43.50 6.53 -15.89
C SER A 704 -43.23 7.39 -17.13
N MET A 705 -42.71 6.79 -18.20
CA MET A 705 -42.45 7.47 -19.48
C MET A 705 -43.73 7.98 -20.13
N ARG A 706 -44.87 7.29 -19.96
CA ARG A 706 -46.18 7.74 -20.43
C ARG A 706 -46.66 8.96 -19.63
N ALA A 707 -46.55 8.93 -18.30
CA ALA A 707 -46.89 10.07 -17.46
C ALA A 707 -46.02 11.30 -17.81
N ILE A 708 -44.71 11.11 -18.04
CA ILE A 708 -43.80 12.18 -18.48
C ILE A 708 -44.20 12.71 -19.87
N ARG A 709 -44.55 11.82 -20.81
CA ARG A 709 -44.96 12.21 -22.16
C ARG A 709 -46.24 13.04 -22.16
N GLU A 710 -47.21 12.70 -21.31
CA GLU A 710 -48.44 13.50 -21.18
C GLU A 710 -48.13 14.96 -20.75
N VAL A 711 -47.27 15.14 -19.75
CA VAL A 711 -46.87 16.48 -19.27
C VAL A 711 -46.01 17.21 -20.32
N ALA A 712 -45.13 16.49 -21.02
CA ALA A 712 -44.28 17.06 -22.08
C ALA A 712 -45.04 17.41 -23.38
N ASP A 713 -46.17 16.73 -23.66
CA ASP A 713 -47.05 17.06 -24.79
C ASP A 713 -48.00 18.21 -24.43
N GLU A 714 -48.38 18.35 -23.15
CA GLU A 714 -49.24 19.44 -22.66
C GLU A 714 -48.47 20.76 -22.50
N TYR A 715 -47.20 20.71 -22.10
CA TYR A 715 -46.34 21.88 -21.84
C TYR A 715 -45.04 21.81 -22.65
N GLY A 716 -44.56 22.95 -23.19
CA GLY A 716 -43.26 23.01 -23.86
C GLY A 716 -42.08 22.68 -22.93
N PRO A 717 -40.86 22.40 -23.44
CA PRO A 717 -39.76 21.81 -22.67
C PRO A 717 -39.36 22.60 -21.41
N GLU A 718 -39.38 23.93 -21.47
CA GLU A 718 -39.03 24.80 -20.34
C GLU A 718 -40.12 24.82 -19.27
N THR A 719 -41.39 24.86 -19.66
CA THR A 719 -42.55 24.90 -18.75
C THR A 719 -42.87 23.54 -18.14
N ALA A 720 -42.57 22.44 -18.86
CA ALA A 720 -42.74 21.07 -18.35
C ALA A 720 -41.78 20.79 -17.18
N ASN A 721 -40.53 21.27 -17.26
CA ASN A 721 -39.56 21.13 -16.17
C ASN A 721 -39.95 21.94 -14.93
N GLU A 722 -40.54 23.13 -15.10
CA GLU A 722 -41.05 23.95 -13.98
C GLU A 722 -42.28 23.33 -13.30
N LYS A 723 -42.99 22.42 -13.97
CA LYS A 723 -44.18 21.71 -13.48
C LYS A 723 -43.89 20.23 -13.16
N ALA A 724 -42.65 19.88 -12.86
CA ALA A 724 -42.26 18.50 -12.55
C ALA A 724 -43.10 17.87 -11.41
N ASP A 725 -43.59 18.70 -10.47
CA ASP A 725 -44.44 18.28 -9.35
C ASP A 725 -45.86 17.83 -9.75
N GLU A 726 -46.30 18.11 -10.99
CA GLU A 726 -47.61 17.70 -11.52
C GLU A 726 -47.59 16.26 -12.09
N VAL A 727 -46.41 15.67 -12.30
CA VAL A 727 -46.28 14.31 -12.84
C VAL A 727 -46.79 13.30 -11.81
N ARG A 728 -47.86 12.57 -12.15
CA ARG A 728 -48.39 11.46 -11.35
C ARG A 728 -48.61 10.23 -12.22
N ILE A 729 -48.19 9.08 -11.70
CA ILE A 729 -48.42 7.78 -12.33
C ILE A 729 -49.76 7.26 -11.85
N GLU A 730 -50.77 7.36 -12.72
CA GLU A 730 -52.11 6.82 -12.51
C GLU A 730 -52.24 5.37 -12.98
N ARG A 731 -53.29 4.67 -12.51
CA ARG A 731 -53.58 3.29 -12.90
C ARG A 731 -53.73 3.11 -14.41
N ARG A 732 -54.28 4.11 -15.12
CA ARG A 732 -54.42 4.12 -16.58
C ARG A 732 -53.09 3.97 -17.33
N HIS A 733 -51.99 4.50 -16.76
CA HIS A 733 -50.66 4.43 -17.38
C HIS A 733 -50.08 3.02 -17.27
N LEU A 734 -50.31 2.35 -16.13
CA LEU A 734 -49.90 0.97 -15.88
C LEU A 734 -50.70 -0.01 -16.75
N GLU A 735 -52.01 0.18 -16.86
CA GLU A 735 -52.87 -0.63 -17.74
C GLU A 735 -52.48 -0.48 -19.21
N ALA A 736 -52.22 0.75 -19.66
CA ALA A 736 -51.80 1.00 -21.03
C ALA A 736 -50.36 0.51 -21.32
N ALA A 737 -49.49 0.46 -20.31
CA ALA A 737 -48.16 -0.15 -20.39
C ALA A 737 -48.27 -1.67 -20.52
N ARG A 738 -49.11 -2.31 -19.69
CA ARG A 738 -49.40 -3.76 -19.77
C ARG A 738 -49.89 -4.16 -21.16
N ASP A 739 -50.84 -3.43 -21.73
CA ASP A 739 -51.36 -3.70 -23.09
C ASP A 739 -50.28 -3.61 -24.18
N ALA A 740 -49.18 -2.88 -23.94
CA ALA A 740 -48.06 -2.80 -24.86
C ALA A 740 -47.05 -3.93 -24.65
N THR A 741 -46.82 -4.35 -23.40
CA THR A 741 -45.94 -5.47 -23.05
C THR A 741 -46.54 -6.83 -23.43
N ASP A 742 -47.87 -6.99 -23.33
CA ASP A 742 -48.61 -8.21 -23.71
C ASP A 742 -48.84 -8.36 -25.23
N ARG A 743 -48.39 -7.39 -26.06
CA ARG A 743 -48.44 -7.52 -27.53
C ARG A 743 -47.20 -8.24 -28.05
N PRO A 744 -47.35 -9.39 -28.75
CA PRO A 744 -46.24 -10.21 -29.21
C PRO A 744 -45.40 -9.55 -30.32
#